data_AF-A0A800JJC0-F1
#
_entry.id   AF-A0A800JJC0-F1
#
_cell.length_a   1.000
_cell.length_b   1.000
_cell.length_c   1.000
_cell.angle_alpha   90.00
_cell.angle_beta   90.00
_cell.angle_gamma   90.00
#
_symmetry.space_group_name_H-M   'P 1'
#
loop_
_entity.id
_entity.type
_entity.pdbx_description
1 polymer ?
#
loop_
_entity_poly.entity_id
_entity_poly.type
_entity_poly.pdbx_seq_one_letter_code
_entity_poly.pdbx_strand_id
1 'polypeptide(L)'
;MLLGGTLLANDDQSVVLNARQIGDALDVLGNPLTEKEKGDLDVAKTTEEVSAILDPKSIVEVVINPESRVKVRSLSVVPSLVEKGWTSHLIKIINEAGVTAPLQVSSAQALPLANAAKESLADRWLKLDIFRGRPLANTLSGVSIEYRILQIYSRDSGKRSAKLKFDVGQGTQDLGFRSEILINFDCLSSADLSFEVLDENNKPTIAAFEIRDMLGRVYPDQAKRIAPDMHFHPQIYRGSGETVRLPKGEYRIGYSRGPEYMAGEKQFTYDGKGGELTFKLERWIDPSKNGWWSGDHHIHAAGCAHYTKPTEGVHADDMIRHCIGEDLKIGSNLTWGPCFDYQKQFFTGKNDKVSKYPYLLRYDVEVSGFGSHQSGHLCLLRLKDQMYPGGESKHHWPTLGLNTLRWAKAQGALVGPAHSGWGLRCESEELPNYEIPPFDSIGANEYIVDVTHNVPGPDGKLVPAVDFLSTVDTPIVWELNIWYHTLNVGYRTRISGETDFPCIYGERVGLGRSYVKIDGKLNYESWCEGIRAGRNYTGDGRSHLMDFTVSGLEVGTRGSEISLNEGGAVRVSVKAAAFLPKEVNQSFKGLSYTAKPYWHVERARIGGGRKVKVELLVNGYPKDEVEMDADGKINDIKFNVNIERSSWVAVRILGSSHSNPVWILVDDEPVRASKRSALWCLESVKKCWAQKERFISKNELKDARLAYDHARAEYKKRIEECILE
;
A
#
# COMPACT_ATOMS: atom_id res chain seq x y z
N MET A 1 4.79 35.58 -59.88
CA MET A 1 3.90 35.50 -58.70
C MET A 1 3.68 34.04 -58.36
N LEU A 2 3.52 33.74 -57.05
CA LEU A 2 3.53 32.42 -56.35
C LEU A 2 4.94 32.04 -55.86
N LEU A 3 5.51 32.70 -54.83
CA LEU A 3 5.28 32.53 -53.37
C LEU A 3 5.47 31.10 -52.88
N GLY A 4 6.69 30.81 -52.42
CA GLY A 4 7.08 29.58 -51.73
C GLY A 4 8.40 29.74 -50.99
N GLY A 5 8.62 30.92 -50.38
CA GLY A 5 9.72 31.12 -49.45
C GLY A 5 9.25 30.68 -48.07
N THR A 6 9.77 29.54 -47.59
CA THR A 6 9.62 29.12 -46.20
C THR A 6 10.25 30.21 -45.33
N LEU A 7 9.41 30.96 -44.60
CA LEU A 7 9.84 31.89 -43.56
C LEU A 7 10.53 31.08 -42.46
N LEU A 8 11.85 30.85 -42.58
CA LEU A 8 12.68 30.47 -41.45
C LEU A 8 12.62 31.66 -40.47
N ALA A 9 12.21 31.42 -39.23
CA ALA A 9 12.22 32.45 -38.20
C ALA A 9 13.63 33.04 -38.08
N ASN A 10 13.73 34.35 -37.81
CA ASN A 10 15.03 34.95 -37.50
C ASN A 10 15.60 34.25 -36.25
N ASP A 11 16.81 33.73 -36.35
CA ASP A 11 17.43 32.93 -35.29
C ASP A 11 17.59 33.78 -34.02
N ASP A 12 18.08 35.03 -34.12
CA ASP A 12 18.14 35.99 -33.01
C ASP A 12 16.79 36.19 -32.32
N GLN A 13 15.72 36.30 -33.11
CA GLN A 13 14.37 36.47 -32.57
C GLN A 13 13.95 35.23 -31.76
N SER A 14 14.34 34.05 -32.20
CA SER A 14 14.00 32.77 -31.54
C SER A 14 14.84 32.57 -30.28
N VAL A 15 16.12 32.95 -30.29
CA VAL A 15 16.99 32.99 -29.10
C VAL A 15 16.42 33.95 -28.04
N VAL A 16 16.03 35.16 -28.43
CA VAL A 16 15.42 36.16 -27.52
C VAL A 16 14.10 35.63 -26.93
N LEU A 17 13.26 34.97 -27.74
CA LEU A 17 12.02 34.38 -27.26
C LEU A 17 12.29 33.28 -26.21
N ASN A 18 13.22 32.37 -26.50
CA ASN A 18 13.63 31.35 -25.52
C ASN A 18 14.15 31.99 -24.23
N ALA A 19 14.97 33.03 -24.33
CA ALA A 19 15.54 33.70 -23.17
C ALA A 19 14.45 34.35 -22.29
N ARG A 20 13.44 35.01 -22.87
CA ARG A 20 12.27 35.52 -22.13
C ARG A 20 11.49 34.41 -21.43
N GLN A 21 11.25 33.29 -22.12
CA GLN A 21 10.62 32.11 -21.51
C GLN A 21 11.44 31.55 -20.33
N ILE A 22 12.77 31.67 -20.37
CA ILE A 22 13.64 31.31 -19.24
C ILE A 22 13.43 32.25 -18.05
N GLY A 23 13.30 33.56 -18.30
CA GLY A 23 12.92 34.54 -17.27
C GLY A 23 11.60 34.17 -16.59
N ASP A 24 10.56 33.93 -17.39
CA ASP A 24 9.23 33.50 -16.92
C ASP A 24 9.28 32.17 -16.15
N ALA A 25 10.04 31.20 -16.64
CA ALA A 25 10.20 29.90 -15.99
C ALA A 25 10.93 30.02 -14.64
N LEU A 26 11.93 30.89 -14.55
CA LEU A 26 12.67 31.15 -13.31
C LEU A 26 11.78 31.82 -12.24
N ASP A 27 10.83 32.65 -12.64
CA ASP A 27 9.82 33.23 -11.75
C ASP A 27 8.93 32.13 -11.15
N VAL A 28 8.42 31.23 -11.99
CA VAL A 28 7.62 30.08 -11.54
C VAL A 28 8.42 29.19 -10.58
N LEU A 29 9.72 29.01 -10.84
CA LEU A 29 10.60 28.18 -10.02
C LEU A 29 11.07 28.84 -8.72
N GLY A 30 10.70 30.10 -8.47
CA GLY A 30 11.10 30.84 -7.27
C GLY A 30 12.57 31.26 -7.24
N ASN A 31 13.23 31.33 -8.41
CA ASN A 31 14.60 31.84 -8.56
C ASN A 31 14.65 32.92 -9.65
N PRO A 32 13.89 34.04 -9.48
CA PRO A 32 13.69 35.04 -10.52
C PRO A 32 15.00 35.74 -10.91
N LEU A 33 15.08 36.18 -12.17
CA LEU A 33 16.09 37.16 -12.58
C LEU A 33 15.90 38.47 -11.78
N THR A 34 16.98 39.23 -11.58
CA THR A 34 16.85 40.56 -10.95
C THR A 34 16.00 41.48 -11.82
N GLU A 35 15.35 42.48 -11.21
CA GLU A 35 14.53 43.46 -11.96
C GLU A 35 15.31 44.13 -13.10
N LYS A 36 16.60 44.39 -12.90
CA LYS A 36 17.48 44.91 -13.95
C LYS A 36 17.64 43.90 -15.09
N GLU A 37 17.97 42.65 -14.78
CA GLU A 37 18.17 41.60 -15.79
C GLU A 37 16.89 41.30 -16.56
N LYS A 38 15.72 41.35 -15.91
CA LYS A 38 14.42 41.24 -16.59
C LYS A 38 14.22 42.40 -17.56
N GLY A 39 14.44 43.64 -17.09
CA GLY A 39 14.33 44.82 -17.94
C GLY A 39 15.29 44.79 -19.15
N ASP A 40 16.54 44.37 -18.93
CA ASP A 40 17.55 44.20 -19.98
C ASP A 40 17.12 43.10 -20.99
N LEU A 41 16.54 42.01 -20.50
CA LEU A 41 16.06 40.89 -21.32
C LEU A 41 14.80 41.23 -22.14
N ASP A 42 13.93 42.08 -21.60
CA ASP A 42 12.72 42.56 -22.29
C ASP A 42 13.07 43.40 -23.51
N VAL A 43 14.14 44.21 -23.44
CA VAL A 43 14.57 45.07 -24.55
C VAL A 43 15.57 44.41 -25.50
N ALA A 44 16.16 43.26 -25.12
CA ALA A 44 17.11 42.53 -25.95
C ALA A 44 16.50 42.11 -27.29
N LYS A 45 17.32 42.21 -28.36
CA LYS A 45 16.97 41.90 -29.74
C LYS A 45 17.96 40.97 -30.42
N THR A 46 19.18 40.84 -29.90
CA THR A 46 20.22 39.97 -30.49
C THR A 46 20.69 38.89 -29.53
N THR A 47 21.30 37.85 -30.09
CA THR A 47 21.90 36.74 -29.34
C THR A 47 23.05 37.20 -28.43
N GLU A 48 23.80 38.24 -28.82
CA GLU A 48 24.88 38.81 -28.00
C GLU A 48 24.33 39.51 -26.75
N GLU A 49 23.24 40.26 -26.89
CA GLU A 49 22.57 40.93 -25.76
C GLU A 49 22.02 39.89 -24.77
N VAL A 50 21.37 38.83 -25.27
CA VAL A 50 20.90 37.71 -24.45
C VAL A 50 22.06 37.01 -23.72
N SER A 51 23.13 36.69 -24.45
CA SER A 51 24.30 36.00 -23.90
C SER A 51 24.96 36.83 -22.79
N ALA A 52 25.03 38.15 -22.94
CA ALA A 52 25.57 39.04 -21.90
C ALA A 52 24.78 38.98 -20.58
N ILE A 53 23.49 38.65 -20.63
CA ILE A 53 22.60 38.56 -19.47
C ILE A 53 22.63 37.15 -18.85
N LEU A 54 22.53 36.10 -19.68
CA LEU A 54 22.31 34.72 -19.21
C LEU A 54 23.57 33.86 -19.08
N ASP A 55 24.65 34.14 -19.82
CA ASP A 55 25.91 33.40 -19.69
C ASP A 55 26.52 33.52 -18.29
N PRO A 56 26.53 34.70 -17.62
CA PRO A 56 27.05 34.83 -16.26
C PRO A 56 26.31 33.99 -15.21
N LYS A 57 25.11 33.50 -15.53
CA LYS A 57 24.29 32.63 -14.67
C LYS A 57 24.34 31.16 -15.08
N SER A 58 24.95 30.86 -16.22
CA SER A 58 25.06 29.51 -16.74
C SER A 58 26.25 28.80 -16.10
N ILE A 59 26.05 27.55 -15.68
CA ILE A 59 27.10 26.75 -15.02
C ILE A 59 27.79 25.78 -15.97
N VAL A 60 27.12 25.44 -17.07
CA VAL A 60 27.62 24.53 -18.11
C VAL A 60 27.27 25.11 -19.46
N GLU A 61 28.21 24.98 -20.40
CA GLU A 61 27.93 25.12 -21.82
C GLU A 61 27.97 23.73 -22.48
N VAL A 62 26.90 23.43 -23.23
CA VAL A 62 26.72 22.20 -23.99
C VAL A 62 26.80 22.55 -25.47
N VAL A 63 27.76 21.99 -26.18
CA VAL A 63 27.92 22.17 -27.64
C VAL A 63 27.46 20.89 -28.33
N ILE A 64 26.50 21.02 -29.22
CA ILE A 64 26.01 19.97 -30.11
C ILE A 64 26.56 20.27 -31.50
N ASN A 65 27.54 19.50 -31.93
CA ASN A 65 28.18 19.71 -33.23
C ASN A 65 27.27 19.27 -34.40
N PRO A 66 27.63 19.52 -35.67
CA PRO A 66 26.79 19.16 -36.83
C PRO A 66 26.48 17.66 -36.95
N GLU A 67 27.32 16.78 -36.39
CA GLU A 67 27.07 15.33 -36.31
C GLU A 67 26.24 14.92 -35.09
N SER A 68 25.59 15.88 -34.40
CA SER A 68 24.81 15.68 -33.17
C SER A 68 25.59 15.10 -31.99
N ARG A 69 26.91 15.27 -31.97
CA ARG A 69 27.77 14.86 -30.84
C ARG A 69 27.84 15.96 -29.80
N VAL A 70 27.74 15.56 -28.54
CA VAL A 70 27.71 16.47 -27.39
C VAL A 70 29.10 16.64 -26.77
N LYS A 71 29.52 17.89 -26.62
CA LYS A 71 30.70 18.31 -25.86
C LYS A 71 30.28 19.26 -24.76
N VAL A 72 30.82 19.12 -23.56
CA VAL A 72 30.49 20.00 -22.43
C VAL A 72 31.73 20.69 -21.87
N ARG A 73 31.56 21.92 -21.38
CA ARG A 73 32.59 22.65 -20.63
C ARG A 73 31.98 23.43 -19.47
N SER A 74 32.76 23.58 -18.41
CA SER A 74 32.35 24.34 -17.22
C SER A 74 32.46 25.80 -17.54
N LEU A 75 31.48 26.57 -17.08
CA LEU A 75 31.62 28.02 -17.00
C LEU A 75 32.24 28.38 -15.64
N SER A 76 32.78 29.59 -15.51
CA SER A 76 33.55 30.03 -14.32
C SER A 76 32.71 30.21 -13.04
N VAL A 77 31.43 29.82 -13.06
CA VAL A 77 30.48 29.94 -11.95
C VAL A 77 30.59 28.69 -11.08
N VAL A 78 30.87 28.86 -9.79
CA VAL A 78 30.78 27.77 -8.80
C VAL A 78 29.33 27.68 -8.33
N PRO A 79 28.58 26.61 -8.67
CA PRO A 79 27.20 26.47 -8.23
C PRO A 79 27.11 26.22 -6.72
N SER A 80 26.25 26.98 -6.05
CA SER A 80 25.85 26.71 -4.67
C SER A 80 24.51 25.97 -4.63
N LEU A 81 24.44 24.94 -3.79
CA LEU A 81 23.24 24.14 -3.53
C LEU A 81 22.78 24.37 -2.08
N VAL A 82 21.58 23.89 -1.73
CA VAL A 82 21.09 23.89 -0.34
C VAL A 82 20.76 22.47 0.08
N GLU A 83 21.22 22.07 1.26
CA GLU A 83 20.92 20.75 1.83
C GLU A 83 19.41 20.55 2.00
N LYS A 84 18.91 19.38 1.58
CA LYS A 84 17.48 19.04 1.45
C LYS A 84 16.67 19.98 0.57
N GLY A 85 17.32 20.81 -0.25
CA GLY A 85 16.66 21.77 -1.12
C GLY A 85 16.98 21.57 -2.60
N TRP A 86 16.12 22.13 -3.43
CA TRP A 86 16.30 22.23 -4.86
C TRP A 86 16.79 23.62 -5.24
N THR A 87 17.84 23.70 -6.06
CA THR A 87 18.31 24.94 -6.69
C THR A 87 18.22 24.84 -8.20
N SER A 88 18.06 25.98 -8.87
CA SER A 88 17.94 26.07 -10.32
C SER A 88 19.14 26.81 -10.90
N HIS A 89 19.80 26.22 -11.90
CA HIS A 89 20.94 26.80 -12.60
C HIS A 89 20.70 26.80 -14.11
N LEU A 90 21.29 27.75 -14.84
CA LEU A 90 21.18 27.80 -16.29
C LEU A 90 22.23 26.93 -16.97
N ILE A 91 21.85 26.36 -18.11
CA ILE A 91 22.73 25.70 -19.07
C ILE A 91 22.60 26.45 -20.38
N LYS A 92 23.72 26.83 -20.98
CA LYS A 92 23.80 27.32 -22.35
C LYS A 92 23.96 26.16 -23.31
N ILE A 93 23.19 26.12 -24.38
CA ILE A 93 23.28 25.12 -25.43
C ILE A 93 23.63 25.82 -26.73
N ILE A 94 24.75 25.42 -27.35
CA ILE A 94 25.13 25.81 -28.70
C ILE A 94 24.77 24.64 -29.61
N ASN A 95 23.80 24.84 -30.50
CA ASN A 95 23.17 23.78 -31.28
C ASN A 95 23.46 23.96 -32.77
N GLU A 96 24.66 23.53 -33.21
CA GLU A 96 25.12 23.65 -34.60
C GLU A 96 24.39 22.67 -35.54
N ALA A 97 23.83 21.59 -34.99
CA ALA A 97 23.07 20.58 -35.73
C ALA A 97 21.57 20.89 -35.89
N GLY A 98 21.03 21.90 -35.21
CA GLY A 98 19.59 22.16 -35.20
C GLY A 98 18.77 21.04 -34.55
N VAL A 99 19.34 20.36 -33.55
CA VAL A 99 18.69 19.25 -32.83
C VAL A 99 17.41 19.72 -32.14
N THR A 100 16.34 18.94 -32.29
CA THR A 100 15.05 19.12 -31.60
C THR A 100 14.74 17.97 -30.64
N ALA A 101 15.68 17.06 -30.41
CA ALA A 101 15.55 16.06 -29.35
C ALA A 101 15.65 16.72 -27.95
N PRO A 102 15.10 16.10 -26.90
CA PRO A 102 15.24 16.64 -25.54
C PRO A 102 16.68 16.49 -25.04
N LEU A 103 17.20 17.53 -24.39
CA LEU A 103 18.45 17.44 -23.62
C LEU A 103 18.22 16.54 -22.40
N GLN A 104 19.09 15.56 -22.23
CA GLN A 104 19.14 14.68 -21.06
C GLN A 104 20.37 14.99 -20.21
N VAL A 105 20.23 14.76 -18.91
CA VAL A 105 21.32 14.86 -17.94
C VAL A 105 21.31 13.64 -17.03
N SER A 106 22.47 13.07 -16.77
CA SER A 106 22.63 11.92 -15.87
C SER A 106 23.89 12.04 -15.02
N SER A 107 23.91 11.33 -13.89
CA SER A 107 25.07 11.28 -12.98
C SER A 107 25.02 10.01 -12.13
N ALA A 108 26.17 9.40 -11.85
CA ALA A 108 26.26 8.29 -10.89
C ALA A 108 25.84 8.74 -9.48
N GLN A 109 26.14 9.99 -9.11
CA GLN A 109 25.72 10.60 -7.85
C GLN A 109 24.20 10.89 -7.82
N ALA A 110 23.55 10.94 -8.99
CA ALA A 110 22.11 11.17 -9.12
C ALA A 110 21.24 9.94 -8.85
N LEU A 111 21.83 8.74 -8.90
CA LEU A 111 21.09 7.48 -8.78
C LEU A 111 20.32 7.37 -7.45
N PRO A 112 19.15 6.70 -7.41
CA PRO A 112 18.39 6.50 -6.18
C PRO A 112 19.18 5.73 -5.10
N LEU A 113 18.84 5.97 -3.83
CA LEU A 113 19.39 5.19 -2.70
C LEU A 113 18.72 3.84 -2.53
N ALA A 114 17.46 3.72 -2.95
CA ALA A 114 16.74 2.46 -2.92
C ALA A 114 17.48 1.40 -3.75
N ASN A 115 17.62 0.20 -3.17
CA ASN A 115 18.32 -0.94 -3.77
C ASN A 115 19.80 -0.70 -4.09
N ALA A 116 20.40 0.38 -3.57
CA ALA A 116 21.83 0.63 -3.72
C ALA A 116 22.64 -0.29 -2.81
N ALA A 117 23.81 -0.72 -3.29
CA ALA A 117 24.79 -1.36 -2.42
C ALA A 117 25.27 -0.37 -1.33
N LYS A 118 25.58 -0.88 -0.14
CA LYS A 118 25.90 -0.06 1.05
C LYS A 118 27.06 0.90 0.79
N GLU A 119 28.07 0.44 0.08
CA GLU A 119 29.26 1.18 -0.33
C GLU A 119 28.96 2.36 -1.27
N SER A 120 27.85 2.32 -2.00
CA SER A 120 27.45 3.39 -2.94
C SER A 120 26.60 4.49 -2.30
N LEU A 121 26.14 4.33 -1.06
CA LEU A 121 25.15 5.24 -0.45
C LEU A 121 25.70 6.65 -0.21
N ALA A 122 26.98 6.76 0.15
CA ALA A 122 27.63 8.03 0.39
C ALA A 122 27.70 8.86 -0.91
N ASP A 123 28.05 8.22 -2.03
CA ASP A 123 28.24 8.89 -3.32
C ASP A 123 26.92 9.33 -3.98
N ARG A 124 25.79 8.71 -3.65
CA ARG A 124 24.48 9.00 -4.28
C ARG A 124 23.74 10.18 -3.64
N TRP A 125 24.41 11.32 -3.48
CA TRP A 125 23.94 12.44 -2.67
C TRP A 125 23.04 13.47 -3.38
N LEU A 126 22.97 13.51 -4.72
CA LEU A 126 22.25 14.58 -5.45
C LEU A 126 21.10 14.05 -6.30
N LYS A 127 20.14 14.87 -6.73
CA LYS A 127 19.17 14.52 -7.80
C LYS A 127 19.17 15.62 -8.85
N LEU A 128 18.98 15.24 -10.10
CA LEU A 128 18.99 16.13 -11.27
C LEU A 128 17.65 16.10 -11.96
N ASP A 129 17.22 17.25 -12.46
CA ASP A 129 16.14 17.36 -13.42
C ASP A 129 16.37 18.53 -14.38
N ILE A 130 15.86 18.43 -15.60
CA ILE A 130 15.80 19.57 -16.54
C ILE A 130 14.36 20.05 -16.52
N PHE A 131 14.13 21.32 -16.17
CA PHE A 131 12.78 21.86 -16.13
C PHE A 131 12.17 21.88 -17.53
N ARG A 132 11.00 21.23 -17.66
CA ARG A 132 10.23 21.11 -18.91
C ARG A 132 8.79 21.58 -18.75
N GLY A 133 8.51 22.36 -17.69
CA GLY A 133 7.20 22.95 -17.47
C GLY A 133 6.99 24.20 -18.34
N ARG A 134 5.73 24.60 -18.49
CA ARG A 134 5.39 25.87 -19.16
C ARG A 134 6.15 27.04 -18.49
N PRO A 135 6.69 28.00 -19.27
CA PRO A 135 6.53 28.18 -20.72
C PRO A 135 7.55 27.44 -21.60
N LEU A 136 8.46 26.64 -21.05
CA LEU A 136 9.48 25.92 -21.83
C LEU A 136 8.91 24.64 -22.49
N ALA A 137 9.46 24.31 -23.65
CA ALA A 137 9.14 23.07 -24.35
C ALA A 137 9.94 21.87 -23.78
N ASN A 138 9.38 20.66 -23.94
CA ASN A 138 10.05 19.42 -23.54
C ASN A 138 11.33 19.14 -24.35
N THR A 139 11.33 19.56 -25.61
CA THR A 139 12.37 19.35 -26.61
C THR A 139 13.20 20.60 -26.82
N LEU A 140 14.38 20.47 -27.42
CA LEU A 140 15.09 21.61 -27.99
C LEU A 140 14.32 22.19 -29.19
N SER A 141 14.51 23.47 -29.46
CA SER A 141 13.80 24.19 -30.54
C SER A 141 14.52 24.13 -31.88
N GLY A 142 15.81 23.76 -31.88
CA GLY A 142 16.65 23.73 -33.08
C GLY A 142 17.33 25.07 -33.41
N VAL A 143 17.13 26.11 -32.58
CA VAL A 143 17.81 27.42 -32.72
C VAL A 143 19.29 27.32 -32.38
N SER A 144 20.11 28.26 -32.87
CA SER A 144 21.57 28.18 -32.70
C SER A 144 22.02 28.25 -31.24
N ILE A 145 21.39 29.09 -30.42
CA ILE A 145 21.66 29.21 -28.98
C ILE A 145 20.35 29.08 -28.21
N GLU A 146 20.33 28.15 -27.27
CA GLU A 146 19.16 27.90 -26.43
C GLU A 146 19.58 27.72 -24.97
N TYR A 147 18.80 28.27 -24.05
CA TYR A 147 19.01 28.08 -22.62
C TYR A 147 18.03 27.06 -22.04
N ARG A 148 18.49 26.31 -21.06
CA ARG A 148 17.69 25.37 -20.26
C ARG A 148 17.98 25.55 -18.78
N ILE A 149 17.01 25.15 -17.95
CA ILE A 149 17.13 25.21 -16.50
C ILE A 149 17.41 23.81 -15.96
N LEU A 150 18.57 23.65 -15.32
CA LEU A 150 18.95 22.46 -14.56
C LEU A 150 18.57 22.64 -13.09
N GLN A 151 17.71 21.78 -12.60
CA GLN A 151 17.33 21.70 -11.20
C GLN A 151 18.19 20.64 -10.50
N ILE A 152 18.78 21.01 -9.37
CA ILE A 152 19.67 20.15 -8.61
C ILE A 152 19.19 20.12 -7.16
N TYR A 153 18.91 18.92 -6.65
CA TYR A 153 18.66 18.69 -5.23
C TYR A 153 19.92 18.16 -4.56
N SER A 154 20.24 18.67 -3.36
CA SER A 154 21.28 18.09 -2.52
C SER A 154 20.69 17.39 -1.31
N ARG A 155 21.07 16.12 -1.08
CA ARG A 155 20.78 15.41 0.18
C ARG A 155 21.65 15.92 1.33
N ASP A 156 22.87 16.37 1.01
CA ASP A 156 23.95 16.58 1.98
C ASP A 156 24.47 18.02 1.92
N SER A 157 25.06 18.50 3.02
CA SER A 157 25.76 19.78 3.09
C SER A 157 27.29 19.65 2.90
N GLY A 158 27.95 20.79 2.72
CA GLY A 158 29.40 20.92 2.53
C GLY A 158 29.84 20.80 1.08
N LYS A 159 31.16 20.73 0.87
CA LYS A 159 31.73 20.59 -0.46
C LYS A 159 31.43 19.21 -1.02
N ARG A 160 30.89 19.16 -2.23
CA ARG A 160 30.56 17.91 -2.93
C ARG A 160 30.95 18.02 -4.39
N SER A 161 31.25 16.88 -5.00
CA SER A 161 31.57 16.82 -6.42
C SER A 161 30.65 15.83 -7.11
N ALA A 162 30.26 16.15 -8.34
CA ALA A 162 29.50 15.24 -9.18
C ALA A 162 29.95 15.29 -10.62
N LYS A 163 29.89 14.13 -11.26
CA LYS A 163 30.08 14.03 -12.69
C LYS A 163 28.72 14.09 -13.37
N LEU A 164 28.50 15.11 -14.19
CA LEU A 164 27.29 15.28 -15.00
C LEU A 164 27.59 14.85 -16.44
N LYS A 165 26.70 14.05 -17.02
CA LYS A 165 26.75 13.62 -18.42
C LYS A 165 25.53 14.14 -19.15
N PHE A 166 25.73 14.70 -20.34
CA PHE A 166 24.67 15.27 -21.18
C PHE A 166 24.56 14.53 -22.51
N ASP A 167 23.34 14.33 -23.00
CA ASP A 167 23.08 13.74 -24.32
C ASP A 167 21.75 14.22 -24.91
N VAL A 168 21.53 13.97 -26.20
CA VAL A 168 20.31 14.36 -26.93
C VAL A 168 19.69 13.18 -27.71
N GLY A 169 19.87 11.94 -27.22
CA GLY A 169 19.25 10.73 -27.80
C GLY A 169 20.22 9.63 -28.29
N GLN A 170 19.69 8.62 -29.00
CA GLN A 170 20.49 7.48 -29.48
C GLN A 170 21.49 7.91 -30.57
N GLY A 171 22.75 7.51 -30.42
CA GLY A 171 23.85 7.83 -31.35
C GLY A 171 24.66 9.09 -31.02
N THR A 172 24.25 9.87 -30.01
CA THR A 172 24.96 11.10 -29.59
C THR A 172 26.06 10.82 -28.55
N GLN A 173 26.29 9.55 -28.22
CA GLN A 173 27.34 9.13 -27.29
C GLN A 173 28.70 9.27 -27.98
N ASP A 174 29.43 10.31 -27.61
CA ASP A 174 30.81 10.46 -28.03
C ASP A 174 31.67 9.37 -27.36
N LEU A 175 32.57 8.74 -28.12
CA LEU A 175 33.42 7.62 -27.67
C LEU A 175 34.52 8.07 -26.68
N GLY A 176 34.64 9.37 -26.37
CA GLY A 176 35.78 9.96 -25.67
C GLY A 176 35.48 10.81 -24.41
N PHE A 177 34.42 10.51 -23.63
CA PHE A 177 34.05 11.22 -22.39
C PHE A 177 33.77 12.74 -22.52
N ARG A 178 33.69 13.28 -23.74
CA ARG A 178 33.53 14.73 -23.98
C ARG A 178 32.18 15.30 -23.56
N SER A 179 31.19 14.43 -23.39
CA SER A 179 29.85 14.78 -22.89
C SER A 179 29.75 14.76 -21.36
N GLU A 180 30.85 14.50 -20.66
CA GLU A 180 30.92 14.45 -19.20
C GLU A 180 31.70 15.63 -18.63
N ILE A 181 31.27 16.11 -17.47
CA ILE A 181 31.96 17.15 -16.73
C ILE A 181 31.91 16.92 -15.23
N LEU A 182 33.05 17.13 -14.55
CA LEU A 182 33.12 17.15 -13.09
C LEU A 182 32.83 18.57 -12.59
N ILE A 183 31.83 18.73 -11.74
CA ILE A 183 31.47 20.00 -11.11
C ILE A 183 31.64 19.87 -9.60
N ASN A 184 32.22 20.90 -8.99
CA ASN A 184 32.31 21.05 -7.55
C ASN A 184 31.21 22.01 -7.08
N PHE A 185 30.47 21.59 -6.07
CA PHE A 185 29.35 22.30 -5.49
C PHE A 185 29.67 22.72 -4.05
N ASP A 186 29.19 23.90 -3.66
CA ASP A 186 29.12 24.30 -2.27
C ASP A 186 27.69 24.14 -1.75
N CYS A 187 27.42 23.08 -0.98
CA CYS A 187 26.09 22.76 -0.47
C CYS A 187 25.89 23.42 0.90
N LEU A 188 25.17 24.54 0.94
CA LEU A 188 24.86 25.25 2.17
C LEU A 188 24.00 24.38 3.09
N SER A 189 24.28 24.40 4.40
CA SER A 189 23.47 23.70 5.39
C SER A 189 22.07 24.32 5.47
N SER A 190 21.06 23.48 5.64
CA SER A 190 19.73 23.92 6.06
C SER A 190 19.53 23.60 7.54
N ALA A 191 18.34 23.94 8.07
CA ALA A 191 18.06 23.85 9.50
C ALA A 191 16.94 22.86 9.80
N ASP A 192 17.04 22.24 10.98
CA ASP A 192 16.05 21.28 11.49
C ASP A 192 14.83 22.00 12.06
N LEU A 193 13.65 21.56 11.63
CA LEU A 193 12.36 21.96 12.17
C LEU A 193 11.84 20.85 13.08
N SER A 194 11.67 21.15 14.37
CA SER A 194 11.18 20.17 15.36
C SER A 194 9.66 20.05 15.31
N PHE A 195 9.13 18.85 15.48
CA PHE A 195 7.69 18.60 15.51
C PHE A 195 7.24 18.28 16.94
N GLU A 196 6.20 18.95 17.41
CA GLU A 196 5.44 18.54 18.59
C GLU A 196 4.17 17.83 18.10
N VAL A 197 4.06 16.52 18.35
CA VAL A 197 2.99 15.68 17.80
C VAL A 197 2.17 15.10 18.93
N LEU A 198 0.93 15.58 19.06
CA LEU A 198 0.05 15.28 20.19
C LEU A 198 -1.19 14.52 19.72
N ASP A 199 -1.53 13.42 20.40
CA ASP A 199 -2.78 12.68 20.21
C ASP A 199 -4.00 13.46 20.74
N GLU A 200 -5.19 12.86 20.62
CA GLU A 200 -6.45 13.47 21.06
C GLU A 200 -6.53 13.73 22.58
N ASN A 201 -5.60 13.17 23.36
CA ASN A 201 -5.47 13.35 24.80
C ASN A 201 -4.28 14.24 25.17
N ASN A 202 -3.71 14.97 24.20
CA ASN A 202 -2.50 15.79 24.33
C ASN A 202 -1.24 15.00 24.76
N LYS A 203 -1.15 13.70 24.44
CA LYS A 203 0.04 12.89 24.69
C LYS A 203 0.94 12.82 23.47
N PRO A 204 2.28 12.82 23.65
CA PRO A 204 3.22 12.59 22.55
C PRO A 204 2.94 11.30 21.78
N THR A 205 2.92 11.37 20.46
CA THR A 205 2.72 10.21 19.57
C THR A 205 3.51 10.35 18.27
N ILE A 206 3.32 9.40 17.33
CA ILE A 206 3.81 9.45 15.95
C ILE A 206 2.64 9.65 15.00
N ALA A 207 2.85 10.45 13.95
CA ALA A 207 1.92 10.66 12.85
C ALA A 207 2.64 10.58 11.49
N ALA A 208 1.86 10.41 10.43
CA ALA A 208 2.31 10.51 9.05
C ALA A 208 2.24 11.97 8.56
N PHE A 209 3.29 12.43 7.88
CA PHE A 209 3.44 13.79 7.36
C PHE A 209 3.81 13.79 5.88
N GLU A 210 3.00 14.44 5.06
CA GLU A 210 3.30 14.70 3.65
C GLU A 210 3.67 16.17 3.48
N ILE A 211 4.95 16.44 3.19
CA ILE A 211 5.51 17.80 3.12
C ILE A 211 5.78 18.12 1.67
N ARG A 212 5.11 19.14 1.14
CA ARG A 212 5.29 19.62 -0.24
C ARG A 212 5.61 21.10 -0.27
N ASP A 213 6.44 21.51 -1.23
CA ASP A 213 6.53 22.92 -1.57
C ASP A 213 5.46 23.34 -2.58
N MET A 214 5.48 24.61 -2.99
CA MET A 214 4.53 25.19 -3.94
C MET A 214 4.64 24.61 -5.36
N LEU A 215 5.73 23.91 -5.68
CA LEU A 215 5.90 23.17 -6.94
C LEU A 215 5.46 21.71 -6.82
N GLY A 216 4.92 21.31 -5.66
CA GLY A 216 4.46 19.95 -5.39
C GLY A 216 5.58 18.95 -5.10
N ARG A 217 6.83 19.40 -4.96
CA ARG A 217 7.99 18.52 -4.68
C ARG A 217 7.90 18.03 -3.24
N VAL A 218 8.19 16.74 -3.02
CA VAL A 218 8.08 16.09 -1.72
C VAL A 218 9.38 16.22 -0.91
N TYR A 219 9.29 16.49 0.39
CA TYR A 219 10.42 16.61 1.30
C TYR A 219 10.40 15.58 2.44
N PRO A 220 11.54 14.93 2.77
CA PRO A 220 12.79 14.91 1.97
C PRO A 220 12.56 14.25 0.60
N ASP A 221 13.43 14.49 -0.39
CA ASP A 221 13.22 13.91 -1.73
C ASP A 221 13.21 12.37 -1.69
N GLN A 222 12.15 11.77 -2.24
CA GLN A 222 11.89 10.34 -2.23
C GLN A 222 13.05 9.48 -2.78
N ALA A 223 13.74 9.92 -3.84
CA ALA A 223 14.85 9.17 -4.42
C ALA A 223 16.06 9.07 -3.47
N LYS A 224 16.10 9.95 -2.46
CA LYS A 224 17.19 10.09 -1.49
C LYS A 224 16.79 9.67 -0.08
N ARG A 225 15.75 8.86 0.04
CA ARG A 225 15.33 8.26 1.32
C ARG A 225 15.83 6.82 1.48
N ILE A 226 16.12 6.49 2.72
CA ILE A 226 16.30 5.12 3.23
C ILE A 226 15.46 5.00 4.51
N ALA A 227 15.28 3.77 5.01
CA ALA A 227 14.60 3.54 6.28
C ALA A 227 15.13 4.50 7.39
N PRO A 228 14.24 5.10 8.21
CA PRO A 228 12.80 4.80 8.34
C PRO A 228 11.89 5.48 7.29
N ASP A 229 12.44 6.37 6.46
CA ASP A 229 11.69 7.10 5.44
C ASP A 229 11.64 6.27 4.15
N MET A 230 10.49 5.69 3.84
CA MET A 230 10.37 4.81 2.67
C MET A 230 10.39 5.64 1.38
N HIS A 231 11.20 5.21 0.42
CA HIS A 231 11.40 5.94 -0.84
C HIS A 231 10.14 5.99 -1.72
N PHE A 232 9.23 5.02 -1.59
CA PHE A 232 7.98 4.96 -2.35
C PHE A 232 6.81 5.66 -1.65
N HIS A 233 7.00 6.17 -0.42
CA HIS A 233 5.98 6.96 0.28
C HIS A 233 6.17 8.45 0.01
N PRO A 234 5.10 9.22 -0.31
CA PRO A 234 5.18 10.66 -0.23
C PRO A 234 5.35 11.12 1.24
N GLN A 235 4.66 10.46 2.17
CA GLN A 235 4.72 10.75 3.59
C GLN A 235 5.99 10.23 4.28
N ILE A 236 6.31 10.82 5.43
CA ILE A 236 7.28 10.32 6.42
C ILE A 236 6.60 10.21 7.78
N TYR A 237 7.17 9.44 8.71
CA TYR A 237 6.61 9.29 10.05
C TYR A 237 7.48 9.97 11.08
N ARG A 238 6.91 10.92 11.83
CA ARG A 238 7.62 11.67 12.86
C ARG A 238 6.84 11.68 14.17
N GLY A 239 7.58 11.59 15.26
CA GLY A 239 7.07 11.71 16.62
C GLY A 239 7.36 13.07 17.24
N SER A 240 6.76 13.34 18.40
CA SER A 240 7.06 14.54 19.17
C SER A 240 8.55 14.61 19.56
N GLY A 241 9.18 15.76 19.33
CA GLY A 241 10.61 15.99 19.56
C GLY A 241 11.53 15.54 18.41
N GLU A 242 10.98 14.91 17.37
CA GLU A 242 11.73 14.59 16.16
C GLU A 242 11.74 15.74 15.17
N THR A 243 12.67 15.70 14.22
CA THR A 243 12.91 16.81 13.30
C THR A 243 12.73 16.42 11.83
N VAL A 244 12.48 17.45 11.03
CA VAL A 244 12.61 17.41 9.57
C VAL A 244 13.51 18.56 9.14
N ARG A 245 14.53 18.26 8.34
CA ARG A 245 15.38 19.29 7.75
C ARG A 245 14.77 19.84 6.47
N LEU A 246 14.57 21.14 6.42
CA LEU A 246 13.98 21.85 5.28
C LEU A 246 14.82 23.09 4.92
N PRO A 247 14.98 23.45 3.64
CA PRO A 247 15.51 24.75 3.27
C PRO A 247 14.47 25.86 3.53
N LYS A 248 14.90 27.12 3.47
CA LYS A 248 13.98 28.27 3.47
C LYS A 248 13.00 28.14 2.29
N GLY A 249 11.71 28.32 2.54
CA GLY A 249 10.69 28.18 1.51
C GLY A 249 9.26 28.17 2.04
N GLU A 250 8.30 28.03 1.13
CA GLU A 250 6.88 27.87 1.45
C GLU A 250 6.48 26.41 1.32
N TYR A 251 5.72 25.93 2.30
CA TYR A 251 5.37 24.52 2.42
C TYR A 251 3.90 24.31 2.79
N ARG A 252 3.36 23.21 2.28
CA ARG A 252 2.11 22.58 2.68
C ARG A 252 2.43 21.25 3.36
N ILE A 253 1.99 21.07 4.59
CA ILE A 253 2.14 19.85 5.38
C ILE A 253 0.77 19.23 5.60
N GLY A 254 0.50 18.10 4.96
CA GLY A 254 -0.60 17.21 5.33
C GLY A 254 -0.18 16.29 6.48
N TYR A 255 -1.06 16.04 7.45
CA TYR A 255 -0.79 15.16 8.59
C TYR A 255 -1.96 14.25 8.92
N SER A 256 -1.69 13.02 9.36
CA SER A 256 -2.71 11.99 9.65
C SER A 256 -2.18 10.91 10.60
N ARG A 257 -3.08 10.15 11.24
CA ARG A 257 -2.72 9.03 12.12
C ARG A 257 -3.64 7.81 11.94
N GLY A 258 -3.66 7.22 10.75
CA GLY A 258 -4.58 6.12 10.44
C GLY A 258 -6.02 6.57 10.12
N PRO A 259 -6.90 5.62 9.78
CA PRO A 259 -8.26 5.89 9.31
C PRO A 259 -9.21 6.37 10.41
N GLU A 260 -8.92 6.10 11.69
CA GLU A 260 -9.75 6.55 12.82
C GLU A 260 -9.49 8.02 13.26
N TYR A 261 -8.54 8.70 12.60
CA TYR A 261 -8.22 10.11 12.82
C TYR A 261 -8.63 10.99 11.63
N MET A 262 -8.95 12.24 11.94
CA MET A 262 -9.13 13.29 10.95
C MET A 262 -7.77 13.67 10.35
N ALA A 263 -7.68 13.65 9.02
CA ALA A 263 -6.53 14.24 8.33
C ALA A 263 -6.57 15.76 8.46
N GLY A 264 -5.40 16.36 8.66
CA GLY A 264 -5.23 17.81 8.76
C GLY A 264 -4.20 18.35 7.78
N GLU A 265 -4.15 19.68 7.67
CA GLU A 265 -3.23 20.38 6.80
C GLU A 265 -2.77 21.70 7.42
N LYS A 266 -1.51 22.06 7.16
CA LYS A 266 -0.94 23.34 7.55
C LYS A 266 -0.09 23.91 6.42
N GLN A 267 -0.30 25.18 6.08
CA GLN A 267 0.57 25.93 5.17
C GLN A 267 1.40 26.93 5.98
N PHE A 268 2.68 27.07 5.65
CA PHE A 268 3.57 28.00 6.33
C PHE A 268 4.79 28.37 5.48
N THR A 269 5.35 29.54 5.76
CA THR A 269 6.64 30.01 5.23
C THR A 269 7.72 29.74 6.28
N TYR A 270 8.74 28.98 5.92
CA TYR A 270 9.88 28.66 6.77
C TYR A 270 11.07 29.58 6.45
N ASP A 271 11.66 30.19 7.48
CA ASP A 271 12.76 31.16 7.32
C ASP A 271 14.16 30.52 7.26
N GLY A 272 14.25 29.20 7.50
CA GLY A 272 15.50 28.43 7.47
C GLY A 272 16.36 28.55 8.74
N LYS A 273 15.81 29.04 9.86
CA LYS A 273 16.57 29.26 11.12
C LYS A 273 16.27 28.24 12.23
N GLY A 274 15.59 27.15 11.90
CA GLY A 274 15.10 26.19 12.88
C GLY A 274 13.75 26.61 13.48
N GLY A 275 13.26 25.85 14.45
CA GLY A 275 12.03 26.16 15.18
C GLY A 275 11.24 24.91 15.54
N GLU A 276 9.97 25.12 15.90
CA GLU A 276 9.04 24.06 16.27
C GLU A 276 7.68 24.26 15.59
N LEU A 277 7.06 23.16 15.15
CA LEU A 277 5.68 23.10 14.70
C LEU A 277 4.88 22.10 15.54
N THR A 278 3.80 22.58 16.14
CA THR A 278 2.83 21.72 16.83
C THR A 278 1.75 21.20 15.89
N PHE A 279 1.44 19.90 16.02
CA PHE A 279 0.35 19.18 15.36
C PHE A 279 -0.48 18.47 16.42
N LYS A 280 -1.76 18.86 16.53
CA LYS A 280 -2.74 18.23 17.41
C LYS A 280 -3.67 17.38 16.57
N LEU A 281 -3.71 16.09 16.87
CA LEU A 281 -4.49 15.12 16.11
C LEU A 281 -5.90 15.01 16.68
N GLU A 282 -6.89 14.93 15.79
CA GLU A 282 -8.29 14.77 16.17
C GLU A 282 -8.77 13.37 15.79
N ARG A 283 -9.23 12.61 16.78
CA ARG A 283 -9.76 11.26 16.58
C ARG A 283 -11.28 11.31 16.47
N TRP A 284 -11.86 10.69 15.44
CA TRP A 284 -13.32 10.63 15.29
C TRP A 284 -13.94 9.40 15.97
N ILE A 285 -13.18 8.30 16.10
CA ILE A 285 -13.61 7.12 16.87
C ILE A 285 -12.43 6.36 17.48
N ASP A 286 -12.65 5.67 18.60
CA ASP A 286 -11.68 4.73 19.17
C ASP A 286 -12.37 3.40 19.52
N PRO A 287 -12.34 2.39 18.63
CA PRO A 287 -12.92 1.08 18.92
C PRO A 287 -12.27 0.39 20.13
N SER A 288 -11.01 0.71 20.45
CA SER A 288 -10.29 0.07 21.56
C SER A 288 -10.84 0.45 22.93
N LYS A 289 -11.51 1.61 23.06
CA LYS A 289 -12.27 1.98 24.28
C LYS A 289 -13.44 1.03 24.55
N ASN A 290 -13.92 0.34 23.52
CA ASN A 290 -14.94 -0.70 23.64
C ASN A 290 -14.33 -2.11 23.55
N GLY A 291 -13.01 -2.25 23.72
CA GLY A 291 -12.31 -3.53 23.68
C GLY A 291 -12.10 -4.12 22.28
N TRP A 292 -12.39 -3.36 21.21
CA TRP A 292 -12.16 -3.77 19.82
C TRP A 292 -10.80 -3.28 19.34
N TRP A 293 -9.83 -4.19 19.18
CA TRP A 293 -8.45 -3.85 18.88
C TRP A 293 -8.10 -4.14 17.41
N SER A 294 -7.66 -3.10 16.69
CA SER A 294 -7.27 -3.22 15.28
C SER A 294 -5.96 -4.00 15.12
N GLY A 295 -5.86 -4.78 14.05
CA GLY A 295 -4.61 -5.37 13.61
C GLY A 295 -4.59 -5.69 12.13
N ASP A 296 -3.38 -5.85 11.61
CA ASP A 296 -3.08 -6.27 10.26
C ASP A 296 -2.16 -7.48 10.37
N HIS A 297 -2.67 -8.64 9.98
CA HIS A 297 -1.92 -9.88 10.14
C HIS A 297 -0.97 -10.17 8.98
N HIS A 298 -0.85 -9.27 7.99
CA HIS A 298 -0.01 -9.48 6.82
C HIS A 298 0.69 -8.19 6.37
N ILE A 299 1.90 -7.98 6.87
CA ILE A 299 2.83 -6.95 6.39
C ILE A 299 4.22 -7.58 6.20
N HIS A 300 5.10 -6.97 5.43
CA HIS A 300 6.44 -7.48 5.14
C HIS A 300 7.53 -6.47 5.50
N ALA A 301 8.71 -6.95 5.89
CA ALA A 301 9.89 -6.12 6.11
C ALA A 301 10.77 -5.99 4.86
N ALA A 302 10.58 -6.82 3.83
CA ALA A 302 11.44 -6.85 2.65
C ALA A 302 10.70 -7.41 1.43
N GLY A 303 11.26 -7.18 0.23
CA GLY A 303 10.64 -7.55 -1.04
C GLY A 303 9.57 -6.56 -1.54
N CYS A 304 9.07 -6.76 -2.76
CA CYS A 304 8.13 -5.85 -3.43
C CYS A 304 8.66 -4.40 -3.51
N ALA A 305 7.94 -3.42 -2.96
CA ALA A 305 8.40 -2.03 -2.90
C ALA A 305 9.50 -1.81 -1.83
N HIS A 306 9.67 -2.75 -0.89
CA HIS A 306 10.81 -2.72 0.01
C HIS A 306 12.12 -3.03 -0.71
N TYR A 307 13.19 -2.76 0.02
CA TYR A 307 14.53 -2.94 -0.44
C TYR A 307 14.87 -4.40 -0.72
N THR A 308 15.35 -4.69 -1.92
CA THR A 308 16.05 -5.97 -2.19
C THR A 308 17.43 -5.96 -1.54
N LYS A 309 18.08 -4.79 -1.35
CA LYS A 309 19.20 -4.53 -0.41
C LYS A 309 19.58 -3.04 -0.37
N PRO A 310 19.37 -2.30 0.75
CA PRO A 310 20.50 -1.75 1.52
C PRO A 310 20.38 -1.97 3.06
N THR A 311 20.50 -3.15 3.64
CA THR A 311 20.90 -4.46 3.14
C THR A 311 19.87 -5.50 3.62
N GLU A 312 18.78 -5.58 2.85
CA GLU A 312 17.72 -6.62 2.77
C GLU A 312 16.52 -6.50 3.70
N GLY A 313 16.14 -5.26 4.02
CA GLY A 313 14.78 -4.92 4.42
C GLY A 313 14.70 -3.60 5.18
N VAL A 314 13.53 -3.37 5.75
CA VAL A 314 13.33 -2.47 6.89
C VAL A 314 13.37 -3.30 8.17
N HIS A 315 13.78 -2.70 9.27
CA HIS A 315 13.92 -3.39 10.55
C HIS A 315 12.67 -3.17 11.42
N ALA A 316 12.57 -3.94 12.51
CA ALA A 316 11.44 -3.84 13.44
C ALA A 316 11.20 -2.41 13.95
N ASP A 317 12.26 -1.65 14.26
CA ASP A 317 12.18 -0.25 14.69
C ASP A 317 11.55 0.68 13.64
N ASP A 318 11.79 0.41 12.35
CA ASP A 318 11.17 1.15 11.26
C ASP A 318 9.70 0.78 11.10
N MET A 319 9.39 -0.52 11.18
CA MET A 319 8.02 -1.01 10.97
C MET A 319 7.07 -0.61 12.10
N ILE A 320 7.52 -0.69 13.37
CA ILE A 320 6.69 -0.27 14.51
C ILE A 320 6.35 1.22 14.45
N ARG A 321 7.24 2.06 13.90
CA ARG A 321 6.98 3.49 13.69
C ARG A 321 5.80 3.70 12.75
N HIS A 322 5.73 2.94 11.65
CA HIS A 322 4.61 3.00 10.71
C HIS A 322 3.32 2.50 11.39
N CYS A 323 3.39 1.41 12.17
CA CYS A 323 2.24 0.93 12.92
C CYS A 323 1.69 1.97 13.92
N ILE A 324 2.56 2.61 14.72
CA ILE A 324 2.15 3.68 15.65
C ILE A 324 1.59 4.89 14.88
N GLY A 325 2.24 5.25 13.77
CA GLY A 325 1.85 6.35 12.90
C GLY A 325 0.52 6.15 12.20
N GLU A 326 0.09 4.91 11.98
CA GLU A 326 -1.23 4.55 11.42
C GLU A 326 -2.23 4.08 12.49
N ASP A 327 -1.89 4.24 13.78
CA ASP A 327 -2.67 3.75 14.93
C ASP A 327 -3.00 2.23 14.91
N LEU A 328 -2.20 1.44 14.21
CA LEU A 328 -2.37 0.01 14.06
C LEU A 328 -1.83 -0.73 15.30
N LYS A 329 -2.73 -1.28 16.13
CA LYS A 329 -2.36 -1.91 17.42
C LYS A 329 -1.58 -3.21 17.26
N ILE A 330 -1.88 -4.04 16.25
CA ILE A 330 -1.15 -5.27 15.95
C ILE A 330 -0.64 -5.22 14.51
N GLY A 331 0.66 -5.41 14.31
CA GLY A 331 1.25 -5.68 12.99
C GLY A 331 1.98 -7.03 13.00
N SER A 332 1.60 -7.94 12.09
CA SER A 332 2.29 -9.22 11.91
C SER A 332 3.20 -9.16 10.69
N ASN A 333 4.50 -9.04 10.95
CA ASN A 333 5.53 -8.96 9.93
C ASN A 333 5.89 -10.37 9.42
N LEU A 334 5.36 -10.74 8.26
CA LEU A 334 5.50 -12.07 7.70
C LEU A 334 6.79 -12.19 6.90
N THR A 335 7.62 -13.13 7.31
CA THR A 335 8.82 -13.52 6.55
C THR A 335 8.41 -14.40 5.39
N TRP A 336 8.93 -14.13 4.19
CA TRP A 336 8.46 -14.74 2.95
C TRP A 336 9.58 -14.91 1.92
N GLY A 337 9.28 -15.59 0.81
CA GLY A 337 10.26 -16.20 -0.09
C GLY A 337 11.42 -15.32 -0.57
N PRO A 338 11.20 -14.15 -1.18
CA PRO A 338 12.27 -13.33 -1.77
C PRO A 338 13.37 -12.90 -0.80
N CYS A 339 13.06 -12.79 0.49
CA CYS A 339 13.97 -12.34 1.52
C CYS A 339 14.12 -13.33 2.69
N PHE A 340 13.56 -14.55 2.56
CA PHE A 340 13.41 -15.51 3.65
C PHE A 340 14.72 -15.79 4.38
N ASP A 341 15.79 -16.10 3.64
CA ASP A 341 17.05 -16.52 4.23
C ASP A 341 17.73 -15.44 5.06
N TYR A 342 17.50 -14.17 4.73
CA TYR A 342 17.95 -13.05 5.56
C TYR A 342 16.97 -12.78 6.71
N GLN A 343 15.68 -12.63 6.41
CA GLN A 343 14.68 -12.15 7.38
C GLN A 343 14.33 -13.19 8.46
N LYS A 344 14.54 -14.50 8.22
CA LYS A 344 14.26 -15.56 9.20
C LYS A 344 14.98 -15.34 10.55
N GLN A 345 16.09 -14.61 10.59
CA GLN A 345 16.81 -14.31 11.82
C GLN A 345 16.02 -13.45 12.83
N PHE A 346 14.98 -12.75 12.38
CA PHE A 346 14.16 -11.86 13.23
C PHE A 346 12.99 -12.58 13.93
N PHE A 347 12.69 -13.82 13.53
CA PHE A 347 11.64 -14.60 14.16
C PHE A 347 12.06 -15.10 15.55
N THR A 348 11.18 -14.93 16.54
CA THR A 348 11.41 -15.38 17.92
C THR A 348 10.26 -16.20 18.51
N GLY A 349 9.16 -16.38 17.76
CA GLY A 349 7.91 -16.96 18.27
C GLY A 349 7.24 -16.13 19.37
N LYS A 350 7.61 -14.86 19.53
CA LYS A 350 7.08 -13.91 20.52
C LYS A 350 6.94 -12.51 19.90
N ASN A 351 6.30 -11.60 20.61
CA ASN A 351 6.29 -10.19 20.23
C ASN A 351 7.73 -9.65 20.17
N ASP A 352 8.01 -8.84 19.16
CA ASP A 352 9.31 -8.19 19.01
C ASP A 352 9.53 -7.19 20.16
N LYS A 353 10.79 -7.03 20.57
CA LYS A 353 11.22 -6.12 21.64
C LYS A 353 10.88 -4.65 21.39
N VAL A 354 10.67 -4.26 20.13
CA VAL A 354 10.29 -2.88 19.77
C VAL A 354 8.83 -2.57 20.09
N SER A 355 8.02 -3.59 20.39
CA SER A 355 6.62 -3.44 20.77
C SER A 355 6.47 -2.50 21.97
N LYS A 356 5.56 -1.53 21.86
CA LYS A 356 5.24 -0.56 22.92
C LYS A 356 3.74 -0.54 23.12
N TYR A 357 3.26 -1.08 24.24
CA TYR A 357 1.83 -1.17 24.51
C TYR A 357 1.12 0.18 24.28
N PRO A 358 -0.01 0.21 23.53
CA PRO A 358 -0.75 -0.95 22.99
C PRO A 358 -0.32 -1.43 21.60
N TYR A 359 0.79 -0.97 21.03
CA TYR A 359 1.28 -1.34 19.70
C TYR A 359 2.24 -2.54 19.79
N LEU A 360 1.84 -3.67 19.22
CA LEU A 360 2.59 -4.92 19.21
C LEU A 360 2.99 -5.26 17.78
N LEU A 361 4.27 -5.56 17.59
CA LEU A 361 4.82 -6.11 16.35
C LEU A 361 5.27 -7.54 16.61
N ARG A 362 5.00 -8.46 15.70
CA ARG A 362 5.48 -9.84 15.77
C ARG A 362 5.89 -10.35 14.40
N TYR A 363 6.94 -11.16 14.36
CA TYR A 363 7.34 -11.87 13.15
C TYR A 363 6.67 -13.24 13.08
N ASP A 364 6.15 -13.58 11.91
CA ASP A 364 5.51 -14.84 11.56
C ASP A 364 5.82 -15.16 10.08
N VAL A 365 5.09 -16.06 9.40
CA VAL A 365 5.44 -16.52 8.03
C VAL A 365 4.28 -16.33 7.05
N GLU A 366 4.59 -15.84 5.85
CA GLU A 366 3.73 -16.00 4.66
C GLU A 366 4.36 -17.08 3.78
N VAL A 367 3.60 -18.12 3.45
CA VAL A 367 4.04 -19.18 2.53
C VAL A 367 3.89 -18.70 1.09
N SER A 368 4.79 -17.82 0.68
CA SER A 368 4.91 -17.24 -0.67
C SER A 368 6.32 -17.41 -1.23
N GLY A 369 6.44 -18.02 -2.41
CA GLY A 369 7.73 -18.44 -2.98
C GLY A 369 8.37 -19.65 -2.29
N PHE A 370 7.58 -20.42 -1.53
CA PHE A 370 7.89 -21.74 -0.95
C PHE A 370 7.27 -22.84 -1.83
N GLY A 371 7.36 -24.11 -1.44
CA GLY A 371 6.83 -25.23 -2.21
C GLY A 371 5.35 -25.08 -2.63
N SER A 372 4.46 -24.80 -1.67
CA SER A 372 3.00 -24.79 -1.88
C SER A 372 2.45 -23.47 -2.44
N HIS A 373 3.30 -22.49 -2.71
CA HIS A 373 2.84 -21.15 -3.12
C HIS A 373 2.01 -21.15 -4.41
N GLN A 374 2.27 -22.08 -5.34
CA GLN A 374 1.51 -22.22 -6.59
C GLN A 374 0.08 -22.67 -6.36
N SER A 375 -0.20 -23.27 -5.21
CA SER A 375 -1.52 -23.71 -4.77
C SER A 375 -2.29 -22.64 -4.01
N GLY A 376 -1.63 -21.53 -3.67
CA GLY A 376 -2.18 -20.45 -2.84
C GLY A 376 -1.18 -20.08 -1.75
N HIS A 377 -1.08 -18.79 -1.45
CA HIS A 377 -0.26 -18.29 -0.35
C HIS A 377 -1.03 -18.43 0.96
N LEU A 378 -0.29 -18.65 2.05
CA LEU A 378 -0.85 -18.87 3.39
C LEU A 378 -0.21 -17.93 4.39
N CYS A 379 -1.01 -17.28 5.23
CA CYS A 379 -0.55 -16.65 6.46
C CYS A 379 -0.47 -17.70 7.57
N LEU A 380 0.70 -17.85 8.19
CA LEU A 380 0.92 -18.74 9.33
C LEU A 380 1.32 -17.88 10.54
N LEU A 381 0.36 -17.65 11.42
CA LEU A 381 0.51 -16.76 12.57
C LEU A 381 0.70 -17.57 13.84
N ARG A 382 1.36 -16.97 14.83
CA ARG A 382 1.56 -17.58 16.15
C ARG A 382 2.33 -18.90 16.07
N LEU A 383 3.30 -18.96 15.15
CA LEU A 383 4.21 -20.10 15.07
C LEU A 383 5.12 -20.11 16.31
N LYS A 384 5.54 -21.32 16.73
CA LYS A 384 6.59 -21.52 17.73
C LYS A 384 7.94 -21.74 17.06
N ASP A 385 7.91 -22.45 15.95
CA ASP A 385 9.02 -22.65 15.02
C ASP A 385 8.56 -22.27 13.61
N GLN A 386 9.34 -21.43 12.95
CA GLN A 386 9.06 -20.98 11.59
C GLN A 386 9.59 -21.94 10.52
N MET A 387 10.46 -22.90 10.87
CA MET A 387 11.12 -23.75 9.89
C MET A 387 10.39 -25.07 9.73
N TYR A 388 9.89 -25.34 8.52
CA TYR A 388 9.38 -26.66 8.19
C TYR A 388 10.53 -27.71 8.30
N PRO A 389 10.29 -28.96 8.71
CA PRO A 389 11.36 -29.96 8.79
C PRO A 389 11.99 -30.27 7.42
N GLY A 390 13.30 -30.51 7.40
CA GLY A 390 14.00 -31.02 6.20
C GLY A 390 15.08 -30.11 5.60
N GLY A 391 15.33 -28.94 6.20
CA GLY A 391 16.45 -28.08 5.82
C GLY A 391 16.41 -26.73 6.53
N GLU A 392 17.23 -25.80 6.02
CA GLU A 392 17.44 -24.48 6.63
C GLU A 392 16.87 -23.34 5.78
N SER A 393 16.14 -23.61 4.70
CA SER A 393 15.66 -22.61 3.73
C SER A 393 14.31 -23.02 3.13
N LYS A 394 13.63 -22.13 2.41
CA LYS A 394 12.29 -22.37 1.83
C LYS A 394 12.17 -23.53 0.83
N HIS A 395 13.30 -24.07 0.34
CA HIS A 395 13.34 -25.03 -0.78
C HIS A 395 12.83 -26.44 -0.47
N HIS A 396 12.74 -26.85 0.80
CA HIS A 396 12.26 -28.18 1.20
C HIS A 396 10.80 -28.18 1.68
N TRP A 397 10.10 -27.05 1.58
CA TRP A 397 8.72 -26.94 2.04
C TRP A 397 7.76 -27.77 1.17
N PRO A 398 6.65 -28.27 1.73
CA PRO A 398 5.64 -29.03 1.00
C PRO A 398 5.11 -28.26 -0.20
N THR A 399 4.77 -28.96 -1.27
CA THR A 399 4.06 -28.42 -2.44
C THR A 399 2.54 -28.56 -2.32
N LEU A 400 2.04 -29.43 -1.44
CA LEU A 400 0.61 -29.50 -1.08
C LEU A 400 0.31 -28.55 0.09
N GLY A 401 -0.66 -27.65 -0.07
CA GLY A 401 -1.06 -26.68 0.96
C GLY A 401 -1.43 -27.36 2.29
N LEU A 402 -2.25 -28.42 2.23
CA LEU A 402 -2.70 -29.17 3.40
C LEU A 402 -1.57 -29.72 4.29
N ASN A 403 -0.42 -30.10 3.71
CA ASN A 403 0.74 -30.59 4.47
C ASN A 403 1.39 -29.46 5.28
N THR A 404 1.44 -28.26 4.70
CA THR A 404 1.92 -27.05 5.39
C THR A 404 0.98 -26.66 6.53
N LEU A 405 -0.33 -26.65 6.26
CA LEU A 405 -1.36 -26.37 7.28
C LEU A 405 -1.28 -27.39 8.44
N ARG A 406 -1.16 -28.68 8.13
CA ARG A 406 -1.01 -29.74 9.15
C ARG A 406 0.16 -29.48 10.10
N TRP A 407 1.32 -29.11 9.56
CA TRP A 407 2.50 -28.77 10.36
C TRP A 407 2.27 -27.53 11.23
N ALA A 408 1.71 -26.47 10.67
CA ALA A 408 1.45 -25.24 11.41
C ALA A 408 0.40 -25.45 12.53
N LYS A 409 -0.69 -26.16 12.24
CA LYS A 409 -1.77 -26.48 13.20
C LYS A 409 -1.27 -27.32 14.37
N ALA A 410 -0.34 -28.26 14.14
CA ALA A 410 0.29 -29.03 15.21
C ALA A 410 1.06 -28.16 16.22
N GLN A 411 1.47 -26.94 15.85
CA GLN A 411 2.09 -25.99 16.77
C GLN A 411 1.09 -25.12 17.54
N GLY A 412 -0.16 -25.06 17.06
CA GLY A 412 -1.22 -24.18 17.55
C GLY A 412 -1.36 -22.88 16.75
N ALA A 413 -0.77 -22.83 15.56
CA ALA A 413 -0.83 -21.66 14.69
C ALA A 413 -2.27 -21.28 14.31
N LEU A 414 -2.46 -19.99 14.03
CA LEU A 414 -3.64 -19.47 13.36
C LEU A 414 -3.31 -19.36 11.88
N VAL A 415 -4.09 -20.02 11.01
CA VAL A 415 -3.72 -20.17 9.59
C VAL A 415 -4.87 -19.87 8.63
N GLY A 416 -4.55 -19.31 7.47
CA GLY A 416 -5.52 -18.96 6.43
C GLY A 416 -4.83 -18.58 5.11
N PRO A 417 -5.54 -18.65 3.97
CA PRO A 417 -5.04 -18.10 2.71
C PRO A 417 -4.89 -16.58 2.78
N ALA A 418 -3.83 -16.07 2.16
CA ALA A 418 -3.56 -14.64 1.94
C ALA A 418 -4.26 -14.15 0.64
N HIS A 419 -4.43 -12.82 0.51
CA HIS A 419 -4.92 -12.09 -0.67
C HIS A 419 -5.96 -12.87 -1.47
N SER A 420 -7.01 -13.30 -0.75
CA SER A 420 -7.81 -14.48 -1.11
C SER A 420 -8.41 -14.43 -2.52
N GLY A 421 -8.72 -13.24 -3.03
CA GLY A 421 -9.33 -13.04 -4.34
C GLY A 421 -8.42 -13.42 -5.51
N TRP A 422 -7.10 -13.54 -5.34
CA TRP A 422 -6.21 -13.86 -6.46
C TRP A 422 -6.42 -15.29 -7.00
N GLY A 423 -6.90 -15.36 -8.25
CA GLY A 423 -7.26 -16.62 -8.91
C GLY A 423 -8.75 -16.96 -8.78
N LEU A 424 -9.50 -16.13 -8.06
CA LEU A 424 -10.94 -16.26 -7.81
C LEU A 424 -11.78 -15.23 -8.59
N ARG A 425 -11.25 -14.74 -9.71
CA ARG A 425 -11.94 -13.74 -10.54
C ARG A 425 -13.30 -14.24 -11.03
N CYS A 426 -14.30 -13.39 -10.86
CA CYS A 426 -15.62 -13.45 -11.49
C CYS A 426 -15.96 -12.08 -12.10
N GLU A 427 -16.85 -12.08 -13.10
CA GLU A 427 -17.33 -10.86 -13.76
C GLU A 427 -18.56 -10.29 -13.05
N SER A 428 -19.37 -11.13 -12.41
CA SER A 428 -20.50 -10.68 -11.59
C SER A 428 -20.04 -9.83 -10.40
N GLU A 429 -20.82 -8.79 -10.09
CA GLU A 429 -20.68 -8.00 -8.86
C GLU A 429 -21.63 -8.48 -7.74
N GLU A 430 -22.40 -9.54 -7.99
CA GLU A 430 -23.35 -10.12 -7.03
C GLU A 430 -22.66 -11.05 -6.02
N LEU A 431 -23.26 -11.14 -4.82
CA LEU A 431 -22.83 -12.04 -3.75
C LEU A 431 -24.03 -12.77 -3.12
N PRO A 432 -24.00 -14.11 -3.00
CA PRO A 432 -23.10 -15.01 -3.73
C PRO A 432 -23.44 -15.02 -5.24
N ASN A 433 -22.45 -15.29 -6.08
CA ASN A 433 -22.63 -15.58 -7.51
C ASN A 433 -22.08 -16.98 -7.83
N TYR A 434 -22.57 -17.59 -8.90
CA TYR A 434 -22.31 -19.02 -9.17
C TYR A 434 -21.33 -19.25 -10.34
N GLU A 435 -20.53 -18.25 -10.69
CA GLU A 435 -19.45 -18.41 -11.65
C GLU A 435 -18.35 -19.27 -11.03
N ILE A 436 -17.89 -20.31 -11.74
CA ILE A 436 -16.74 -21.11 -11.28
C ILE A 436 -15.46 -20.35 -11.63
N PRO A 437 -14.69 -19.86 -10.64
CA PRO A 437 -13.49 -19.11 -10.93
C PRO A 437 -12.39 -19.99 -11.52
N PRO A 438 -11.34 -19.40 -12.08
CA PRO A 438 -10.29 -20.17 -12.77
C PRO A 438 -9.34 -20.93 -11.84
N PHE A 439 -9.19 -20.50 -10.57
CA PHE A 439 -8.22 -21.03 -9.60
C PHE A 439 -6.76 -20.90 -10.06
N ASP A 440 -6.43 -19.86 -10.83
CA ASP A 440 -5.22 -19.79 -11.65
C ASP A 440 -4.11 -18.86 -11.15
N SER A 441 -4.24 -18.31 -9.94
CA SER A 441 -3.25 -17.42 -9.34
C SER A 441 -2.81 -17.89 -7.94
N ILE A 442 -2.61 -16.99 -6.98
CA ILE A 442 -1.91 -17.24 -5.71
C ILE A 442 -2.75 -17.03 -4.43
N GLY A 443 -4.04 -16.70 -4.54
CA GLY A 443 -4.94 -16.47 -3.39
C GLY A 443 -5.52 -17.77 -2.82
N ALA A 444 -6.79 -17.75 -2.42
CA ALA A 444 -7.49 -18.85 -1.73
C ALA A 444 -7.90 -20.01 -2.66
N ASN A 445 -6.96 -20.56 -3.45
CA ASN A 445 -7.29 -21.61 -4.42
C ASN A 445 -7.52 -22.97 -3.75
N GLU A 446 -6.51 -23.56 -3.10
CA GLU A 446 -6.66 -24.85 -2.40
C GLU A 446 -7.55 -24.79 -1.16
N TYR A 447 -7.97 -23.60 -0.73
CA TYR A 447 -8.95 -23.40 0.34
C TYR A 447 -10.21 -24.26 0.17
N ILE A 448 -10.73 -24.41 -1.07
CA ILE A 448 -11.94 -25.21 -1.34
C ILE A 448 -11.76 -26.69 -0.98
N VAL A 449 -10.51 -27.17 -0.97
CA VAL A 449 -10.13 -28.52 -0.54
C VAL A 449 -9.82 -28.53 0.96
N ASP A 450 -8.97 -27.60 1.41
CA ASP A 450 -8.44 -27.58 2.77
C ASP A 450 -9.52 -27.36 3.83
N VAL A 451 -10.54 -26.54 3.53
CA VAL A 451 -11.68 -26.30 4.44
C VAL A 451 -12.46 -27.58 4.80
N THR A 452 -12.34 -28.64 3.98
CA THR A 452 -13.02 -29.92 4.19
C THR A 452 -12.29 -30.86 5.15
N HIS A 453 -11.09 -30.49 5.59
CA HIS A 453 -10.21 -31.34 6.39
C HIS A 453 -10.09 -30.88 7.83
N ASN A 454 -9.97 -31.87 8.72
CA ASN A 454 -9.42 -31.67 10.06
C ASN A 454 -8.01 -32.29 10.11
N VAL A 455 -7.11 -31.65 10.84
CA VAL A 455 -5.70 -32.04 11.01
C VAL A 455 -5.32 -32.05 12.48
N PRO A 456 -4.27 -32.79 12.90
CA PRO A 456 -3.84 -32.78 14.30
C PRO A 456 -3.44 -31.37 14.79
N GLY A 457 -4.02 -30.97 15.91
CA GLY A 457 -3.61 -29.80 16.69
C GLY A 457 -2.49 -30.12 17.70
N PRO A 458 -2.16 -29.18 18.61
CA PRO A 458 -1.06 -29.33 19.57
C PRO A 458 -1.15 -30.53 20.50
N ASP A 459 -2.35 -30.96 20.84
CA ASP A 459 -2.63 -32.11 21.70
C ASP A 459 -2.99 -33.37 20.90
N GLY A 460 -2.77 -33.36 19.58
CA GLY A 460 -3.12 -34.44 18.66
C GLY A 460 -4.61 -34.52 18.32
N LYS A 461 -5.48 -33.71 18.95
CA LYS A 461 -6.90 -33.67 18.58
C LYS A 461 -7.07 -33.04 17.20
N LEU A 462 -8.01 -33.57 16.43
CA LEU A 462 -8.33 -33.04 15.12
C LEU A 462 -9.00 -31.67 15.26
N VAL A 463 -8.46 -30.69 14.54
CA VAL A 463 -8.97 -29.31 14.43
C VAL A 463 -9.12 -28.94 12.95
N PRO A 464 -9.95 -27.97 12.58
CA PRO A 464 -10.06 -27.51 11.20
C PRO A 464 -8.69 -27.11 10.62
N ALA A 465 -8.42 -27.50 9.37
CA ALA A 465 -7.15 -27.19 8.72
C ALA A 465 -6.98 -25.70 8.42
N VAL A 466 -8.09 -24.96 8.25
CA VAL A 466 -8.13 -23.53 7.95
C VAL A 466 -8.93 -22.82 9.05
N ASP A 467 -8.39 -21.74 9.60
CA ASP A 467 -9.09 -20.93 10.62
C ASP A 467 -9.83 -19.73 9.98
N PHE A 468 -9.20 -19.04 9.03
CA PHE A 468 -9.74 -17.82 8.41
C PHE A 468 -9.38 -17.71 6.92
N LEU A 469 -10.02 -16.79 6.19
CA LEU A 469 -9.54 -16.24 4.91
C LEU A 469 -9.13 -14.78 5.12
N SER A 470 -8.03 -14.36 4.50
CA SER A 470 -7.67 -12.95 4.41
C SER A 470 -8.57 -12.20 3.44
N THR A 471 -8.93 -10.97 3.79
CA THR A 471 -9.81 -10.09 3.02
C THR A 471 -9.32 -8.65 3.08
N VAL A 472 -9.97 -7.76 2.35
CA VAL A 472 -9.75 -6.30 2.32
C VAL A 472 -8.66 -5.86 1.34
N ASP A 473 -7.68 -6.70 1.05
CA ASP A 473 -6.57 -6.38 0.17
C ASP A 473 -6.78 -6.75 -1.31
N THR A 474 -7.78 -7.56 -1.65
CA THR A 474 -8.16 -7.90 -3.04
C THR A 474 -9.65 -7.60 -3.34
N PRO A 475 -10.15 -7.75 -4.58
CA PRO A 475 -11.53 -7.39 -4.92
C PRO A 475 -12.59 -8.08 -4.05
N ILE A 476 -13.49 -7.29 -3.46
CA ILE A 476 -14.51 -7.71 -2.47
C ILE A 476 -15.26 -8.98 -2.89
N VAL A 477 -15.75 -9.00 -4.14
CA VAL A 477 -16.59 -10.10 -4.62
C VAL A 477 -15.78 -11.39 -4.77
N TRP A 478 -14.52 -11.30 -5.21
CA TRP A 478 -13.67 -12.47 -5.42
C TRP A 478 -13.32 -13.14 -4.10
N GLU A 479 -13.09 -12.36 -3.04
CA GLU A 479 -12.80 -12.85 -1.70
C GLU A 479 -14.03 -13.46 -1.02
N LEU A 480 -15.16 -12.73 -1.01
CA LEU A 480 -16.33 -13.11 -0.23
C LEU A 480 -17.12 -14.25 -0.87
N ASN A 481 -17.08 -14.42 -2.19
CA ASN A 481 -17.94 -15.38 -2.87
C ASN A 481 -17.64 -16.82 -2.44
N ILE A 482 -16.37 -17.24 -2.48
CA ILE A 482 -15.97 -18.59 -2.07
C ILE A 482 -16.28 -18.84 -0.58
N TRP A 483 -16.12 -17.83 0.26
CA TRP A 483 -16.45 -17.91 1.69
C TRP A 483 -17.96 -18.08 1.91
N TYR A 484 -18.80 -17.31 1.22
CA TYR A 484 -20.26 -17.48 1.31
C TYR A 484 -20.70 -18.88 0.85
N HIS A 485 -20.10 -19.41 -0.22
CA HIS A 485 -20.41 -20.77 -0.69
C HIS A 485 -20.06 -21.84 0.35
N THR A 486 -18.88 -21.77 0.97
CA THR A 486 -18.47 -22.76 1.98
C THR A 486 -19.30 -22.64 3.26
N LEU A 487 -19.65 -21.41 3.69
CA LEU A 487 -20.57 -21.20 4.82
C LEU A 487 -21.97 -21.76 4.54
N ASN A 488 -22.50 -21.57 3.32
CA ASN A 488 -23.82 -22.06 2.92
C ASN A 488 -23.94 -23.59 2.95
N VAL A 489 -22.82 -24.31 2.91
CA VAL A 489 -22.77 -25.77 3.01
C VAL A 489 -22.23 -26.26 4.36
N GLY A 490 -22.19 -25.35 5.34
CA GLY A 490 -21.99 -25.67 6.75
C GLY A 490 -20.54 -25.67 7.23
N TYR A 491 -19.58 -25.26 6.39
CA TYR A 491 -18.24 -24.96 6.91
C TYR A 491 -18.27 -23.69 7.75
N ARG A 492 -17.34 -23.58 8.69
CA ARG A 492 -17.30 -22.49 9.67
C ARG A 492 -15.91 -21.86 9.70
N THR A 493 -15.41 -21.41 8.56
CA THR A 493 -14.17 -20.60 8.51
C THR A 493 -14.49 -19.14 8.75
N ARG A 494 -13.53 -18.38 9.27
CA ARG A 494 -13.66 -16.96 9.58
C ARG A 494 -13.10 -16.08 8.46
N ILE A 495 -13.29 -14.77 8.55
CA ILE A 495 -12.53 -13.78 7.78
C ILE A 495 -11.70 -12.89 8.71
N SER A 496 -10.58 -12.39 8.18
CA SER A 496 -9.69 -11.41 8.82
C SER A 496 -9.19 -10.42 7.75
N GLY A 497 -9.01 -9.16 8.11
CA GLY A 497 -8.50 -8.12 7.21
C GLY A 497 -7.00 -8.06 7.17
N GLU A 498 -6.45 -7.81 5.99
CA GLU A 498 -5.02 -7.65 5.77
C GLU A 498 -4.70 -6.57 4.76
N THR A 499 -3.44 -6.12 4.71
CA THR A 499 -2.98 -5.16 3.69
C THR A 499 -2.03 -5.78 2.67
N ASP A 500 -1.31 -6.83 3.08
CA ASP A 500 -0.11 -7.34 2.39
C ASP A 500 0.82 -6.17 2.02
N PHE A 501 1.16 -5.37 3.03
CA PHE A 501 2.02 -4.20 2.85
C PHE A 501 3.47 -4.65 2.65
N PRO A 502 4.22 -4.17 1.63
CA PRO A 502 3.85 -3.21 0.61
C PRO A 502 3.62 -3.87 -0.77
N CYS A 503 3.28 -5.16 -0.80
CA CYS A 503 3.17 -5.95 -2.02
C CYS A 503 1.85 -5.68 -2.75
N ILE A 504 0.72 -5.76 -2.05
CA ILE A 504 -0.58 -5.41 -2.63
C ILE A 504 -0.82 -3.91 -2.46
N TYR A 505 -0.76 -3.38 -1.24
CA TYR A 505 -0.83 -1.93 -1.04
C TYR A 505 0.49 -1.39 -0.52
N GLY A 506 1.09 -0.47 -1.28
CA GLY A 506 2.35 0.17 -0.92
C GLY A 506 2.17 1.46 -0.12
N GLU A 507 0.95 1.94 0.04
CA GLU A 507 0.68 3.29 0.55
C GLU A 507 0.90 3.38 2.06
N ARG A 508 0.32 2.46 2.85
CA ARG A 508 0.34 2.46 4.33
C ARG A 508 0.11 1.05 4.87
N VAL A 509 0.62 0.77 6.08
CA VAL A 509 0.24 -0.44 6.85
C VAL A 509 -1.18 -0.30 7.40
N GLY A 510 -1.89 -1.41 7.56
CA GLY A 510 -3.23 -1.41 8.14
C GLY A 510 -4.26 -0.65 7.29
N LEU A 511 -4.18 -0.74 5.96
CA LEU A 511 -5.29 -0.34 5.10
C LEU A 511 -6.43 -1.34 5.20
N GLY A 512 -6.10 -2.64 5.22
CA GLY A 512 -7.02 -3.67 5.69
C GLY A 512 -6.77 -4.00 7.14
N ARG A 513 -7.86 -4.08 7.92
CA ARG A 513 -7.81 -4.28 9.36
C ARG A 513 -8.79 -5.35 9.81
N SER A 514 -8.39 -6.09 10.83
CA SER A 514 -9.26 -6.86 11.71
C SER A 514 -9.41 -6.15 13.05
N TYR A 515 -10.63 -6.00 13.52
CA TYR A 515 -10.93 -5.49 14.85
C TYR A 515 -11.40 -6.66 15.71
N VAL A 516 -10.59 -7.05 16.68
CA VAL A 516 -10.85 -8.22 17.53
C VAL A 516 -11.28 -7.75 18.92
N LYS A 517 -12.39 -8.31 19.43
CA LYS A 517 -12.85 -8.04 20.79
C LYS A 517 -12.01 -8.82 21.79
N ILE A 518 -11.42 -8.12 22.76
CA ILE A 518 -10.62 -8.71 23.84
C ILE A 518 -11.18 -8.29 25.18
N ASP A 519 -11.44 -9.27 26.04
CA ASP A 519 -11.77 -9.04 27.44
C ASP A 519 -10.45 -8.78 28.21
N GLY A 520 -10.21 -7.53 28.57
CA GLY A 520 -9.02 -7.13 29.32
C GLY A 520 -7.89 -6.57 28.45
N LYS A 521 -6.64 -6.82 28.85
CA LYS A 521 -5.46 -6.20 28.25
C LYS A 521 -5.12 -6.84 26.91
N LEU A 522 -4.93 -6.01 25.87
CA LEU A 522 -4.46 -6.47 24.56
C LEU A 522 -3.15 -7.26 24.70
N ASN A 523 -3.15 -8.44 24.07
CA ASN A 523 -1.96 -9.23 23.80
C ASN A 523 -2.17 -9.98 22.47
N TYR A 524 -1.06 -10.32 21.80
CA TYR A 524 -1.09 -10.94 20.47
C TYR A 524 -1.80 -12.29 20.45
N GLU A 525 -1.57 -13.11 21.48
CA GLU A 525 -2.14 -14.46 21.57
C GLU A 525 -3.68 -14.42 21.62
N SER A 526 -4.24 -13.61 22.53
CA SER A 526 -5.69 -13.43 22.63
C SER A 526 -6.27 -12.78 21.37
N TRP A 527 -5.52 -11.90 20.69
CA TRP A 527 -5.92 -11.33 19.41
C TRP A 527 -6.06 -12.41 18.32
N CYS A 528 -5.07 -13.30 18.18
CA CYS A 528 -5.15 -14.45 17.27
C CYS A 528 -6.27 -15.43 17.65
N GLU A 529 -6.46 -15.73 18.94
CA GLU A 529 -7.57 -16.59 19.39
C GLU A 529 -8.93 -15.97 19.10
N GLY A 530 -9.06 -14.64 19.23
CA GLY A 530 -10.28 -13.94 18.85
C GLY A 530 -10.59 -14.07 17.36
N ILE A 531 -9.58 -14.06 16.49
CA ILE A 531 -9.77 -14.37 15.07
C ILE A 531 -10.23 -15.82 14.88
N ARG A 532 -9.57 -16.79 15.52
CA ARG A 532 -9.98 -18.21 15.45
C ARG A 532 -11.43 -18.43 15.87
N ALA A 533 -11.87 -17.74 16.92
CA ALA A 533 -13.24 -17.80 17.41
C ALA A 533 -14.23 -17.09 16.45
N GLY A 534 -13.77 -16.14 15.64
CA GLY A 534 -14.61 -15.22 14.86
C GLY A 534 -15.11 -14.04 15.67
N ARG A 535 -14.47 -13.72 16.79
CA ARG A 535 -14.78 -12.56 17.64
C ARG A 535 -14.20 -11.26 17.05
N ASN A 536 -14.37 -11.10 15.74
CA ASN A 536 -13.82 -10.00 14.96
C ASN A 536 -14.77 -9.55 13.83
N TYR A 537 -14.59 -8.31 13.41
CA TYR A 537 -15.02 -7.83 12.09
C TYR A 537 -13.82 -7.26 11.33
N THR A 538 -13.94 -7.15 10.02
CA THR A 538 -12.89 -6.61 9.16
C THR A 538 -13.37 -5.40 8.35
N GLY A 539 -12.44 -4.53 7.94
CA GLY A 539 -12.72 -3.43 7.02
C GLY A 539 -11.54 -2.48 6.79
N ASP A 540 -11.82 -1.38 6.09
CA ASP A 540 -10.87 -0.32 5.73
C ASP A 540 -10.56 0.68 6.87
N GLY A 541 -11.09 0.40 8.07
CA GLY A 541 -10.99 1.22 9.27
C GLY A 541 -11.78 2.53 9.25
N ARG A 542 -12.58 2.79 8.21
CA ARG A 542 -13.47 3.97 8.11
C ARG A 542 -14.92 3.64 8.42
N SER A 543 -15.23 2.36 8.61
CA SER A 543 -16.47 1.89 9.20
C SER A 543 -16.24 0.75 10.19
N HIS A 544 -17.18 0.58 11.11
CA HIS A 544 -17.06 -0.34 12.24
C HIS A 544 -18.39 -1.04 12.53
N LEU A 545 -18.31 -2.33 12.87
CA LEU A 545 -19.45 -3.21 13.17
C LEU A 545 -19.23 -3.88 14.54
N MET A 546 -19.27 -3.05 15.59
CA MET A 546 -18.95 -3.46 16.96
C MET A 546 -20.15 -4.15 17.64
N ASP A 547 -19.86 -5.02 18.60
CA ASP A 547 -20.83 -5.66 19.49
C ASP A 547 -22.03 -6.29 18.74
N PHE A 548 -21.75 -6.98 17.62
CA PHE A 548 -22.73 -7.75 16.85
C PHE A 548 -23.27 -8.92 17.69
N THR A 549 -24.58 -8.97 17.88
CA THR A 549 -25.26 -10.05 18.61
C THR A 549 -26.48 -10.59 17.88
N VAL A 550 -26.77 -11.87 18.10
CA VAL A 550 -28.01 -12.54 17.66
C VAL A 550 -28.66 -13.20 18.86
N SER A 551 -29.90 -12.82 19.18
CA SER A 551 -30.64 -13.26 20.37
C SER A 551 -29.83 -13.08 21.67
N GLY A 552 -29.02 -12.03 21.74
CA GLY A 552 -28.15 -11.71 22.88
C GLY A 552 -26.84 -12.50 22.94
N LEU A 553 -26.58 -13.43 22.00
CA LEU A 553 -25.26 -14.05 21.84
C LEU A 553 -24.33 -13.10 21.08
N GLU A 554 -23.22 -12.71 21.71
CA GLU A 554 -22.15 -11.97 21.04
C GLU A 554 -21.38 -12.87 20.06
N VAL A 555 -21.11 -12.37 18.86
CA VAL A 555 -20.30 -13.07 17.86
C VAL A 555 -18.94 -13.49 18.44
N GLY A 556 -18.51 -14.70 18.12
CA GLY A 556 -17.25 -15.28 18.59
C GLY A 556 -17.30 -15.86 20.01
N THR A 557 -18.43 -15.75 20.70
CA THR A 557 -18.66 -16.42 21.99
C THR A 557 -19.47 -17.69 21.81
N ARG A 558 -19.26 -18.71 22.66
CA ARG A 558 -20.00 -20.00 22.62
C ARG A 558 -20.11 -20.60 21.19
N GLY A 559 -19.01 -20.56 20.43
CA GLY A 559 -18.95 -21.08 19.06
C GLY A 559 -19.69 -20.24 18.01
N SER A 560 -20.18 -19.04 18.39
CA SER A 560 -21.12 -18.22 17.61
C SER A 560 -22.38 -19.00 17.23
N GLU A 561 -22.92 -19.83 18.12
CA GLU A 561 -24.07 -20.69 17.81
C GLU A 561 -25.24 -20.47 18.77
N ILE A 562 -26.44 -20.38 18.19
CA ILE A 562 -27.71 -20.51 18.92
C ILE A 562 -28.54 -21.63 18.28
N SER A 563 -29.41 -22.26 19.08
CA SER A 563 -30.38 -23.25 18.60
C SER A 563 -31.81 -22.76 18.78
N LEU A 564 -32.66 -23.11 17.83
CA LEU A 564 -34.11 -22.92 17.83
C LEU A 564 -34.77 -24.30 17.65
N ASN A 565 -35.84 -24.58 18.38
CA ASN A 565 -36.57 -25.85 18.23
C ASN A 565 -37.34 -25.91 16.90
N GLU A 566 -37.82 -24.76 16.42
CA GLU A 566 -38.50 -24.62 15.13
C GLU A 566 -38.13 -23.26 14.52
N GLY A 567 -38.44 -23.07 13.24
CA GLY A 567 -38.19 -21.81 12.56
C GLY A 567 -38.92 -20.64 13.23
N GLY A 568 -38.27 -19.48 13.30
CA GLY A 568 -38.85 -18.32 13.97
C GLY A 568 -38.01 -17.04 13.90
N ALA A 569 -38.57 -15.98 14.48
CA ALA A 569 -37.96 -14.66 14.50
C ALA A 569 -36.79 -14.58 15.49
N VAL A 570 -35.65 -14.05 15.02
CA VAL A 570 -34.48 -13.76 15.85
C VAL A 570 -34.17 -12.27 15.85
N ARG A 571 -33.82 -11.75 17.02
CA ARG A 571 -33.41 -10.36 17.19
C ARG A 571 -31.92 -10.22 16.94
N VAL A 572 -31.54 -9.26 16.12
CA VAL A 572 -30.14 -8.97 15.80
C VAL A 572 -29.82 -7.53 16.20
N SER A 573 -28.62 -7.30 16.74
CA SER A 573 -28.15 -5.94 17.04
C SER A 573 -26.69 -5.75 16.68
N VAL A 574 -26.32 -4.54 16.29
CA VAL A 574 -24.92 -4.14 16.06
C VAL A 574 -24.74 -2.66 16.37
N LYS A 575 -23.57 -2.30 16.90
CA LYS A 575 -23.10 -0.92 17.01
C LYS A 575 -22.34 -0.55 15.75
N ALA A 576 -22.97 0.21 14.86
CA ALA A 576 -22.37 0.62 13.61
C ALA A 576 -21.86 2.06 13.68
N ALA A 577 -20.72 2.33 13.04
CA ALA A 577 -20.20 3.68 12.83
C ALA A 577 -19.51 3.74 11.47
N ALA A 578 -19.53 4.89 10.82
CA ALA A 578 -18.77 5.13 9.59
C ALA A 578 -18.41 6.61 9.48
N PHE A 579 -17.36 6.93 8.73
CA PHE A 579 -16.99 8.30 8.43
C PHE A 579 -16.80 8.52 6.93
N LEU A 580 -17.63 9.38 6.35
CA LEU A 580 -17.46 9.91 4.99
C LEU A 580 -17.17 11.41 5.06
N PRO A 581 -16.18 11.95 4.33
CA PRO A 581 -16.05 13.40 4.14
C PRO A 581 -17.32 14.01 3.52
N LYS A 582 -17.55 15.31 3.78
CA LYS A 582 -18.66 16.07 3.16
C LYS A 582 -18.51 16.14 1.65
N GLU A 583 -17.30 16.39 1.18
CA GLU A 583 -16.99 16.40 -0.24
C GLU A 583 -16.89 14.97 -0.76
N VAL A 584 -17.56 14.71 -1.87
CA VAL A 584 -17.52 13.40 -2.53
C VAL A 584 -16.16 13.26 -3.22
N ASN A 585 -15.45 12.18 -2.91
CA ASN A 585 -14.25 11.84 -3.65
C ASN A 585 -14.61 11.34 -5.06
N GLN A 586 -14.41 12.20 -6.06
CA GLN A 586 -14.77 11.91 -7.45
C GLN A 586 -14.01 10.71 -8.04
N SER A 587 -12.88 10.29 -7.46
CA SER A 587 -12.12 9.14 -7.95
C SER A 587 -12.87 7.81 -7.83
N PHE A 588 -13.91 7.75 -6.98
CA PHE A 588 -14.74 6.54 -6.79
C PHE A 588 -15.97 6.48 -7.70
N LYS A 589 -16.29 7.56 -8.44
CA LYS A 589 -17.48 7.61 -9.28
C LYS A 589 -17.38 6.59 -10.42
N GLY A 590 -18.22 5.56 -10.40
CA GLY A 590 -18.21 4.48 -11.40
C GLY A 590 -16.99 3.56 -11.32
N LEU A 591 -16.23 3.62 -10.21
CA LEU A 591 -15.05 2.80 -10.01
C LEU A 591 -15.45 1.36 -9.67
N SER A 592 -15.15 0.41 -10.56
CA SER A 592 -15.44 -1.02 -10.34
C SER A 592 -14.81 -1.56 -9.05
N TYR A 593 -15.42 -2.59 -8.45
CA TYR A 593 -14.86 -3.33 -7.30
C TYR A 593 -13.52 -4.03 -7.61
N THR A 594 -13.18 -4.17 -8.88
CA THR A 594 -11.89 -4.73 -9.34
C THR A 594 -10.78 -3.69 -9.45
N ALA A 595 -11.04 -2.42 -9.13
CA ALA A 595 -10.05 -1.34 -9.11
C ALA A 595 -9.68 -0.94 -7.67
N LYS A 596 -8.41 -0.56 -7.44
CA LYS A 596 -7.97 -0.10 -6.13
C LYS A 596 -8.50 1.30 -5.79
N PRO A 597 -8.73 1.60 -4.49
CA PRO A 597 -8.75 0.63 -3.38
C PRO A 597 -9.99 -0.27 -3.50
N TYR A 598 -9.80 -1.58 -3.29
CA TYR A 598 -10.88 -2.57 -3.47
C TYR A 598 -11.96 -2.39 -2.41
N TRP A 599 -11.54 -2.17 -1.17
CA TRP A 599 -12.39 -1.84 -0.05
C TRP A 599 -12.15 -0.38 0.35
N HIS A 600 -13.23 0.40 0.40
CA HIS A 600 -13.22 1.77 0.89
C HIS A 600 -14.64 2.26 1.18
N VAL A 601 -14.85 2.99 2.27
CA VAL A 601 -16.17 3.54 2.67
C VAL A 601 -16.85 4.39 1.58
N GLU A 602 -16.09 5.05 0.71
CA GLU A 602 -16.66 5.81 -0.44
C GLU A 602 -17.45 4.92 -1.41
N ARG A 603 -17.13 3.62 -1.50
CA ARG A 603 -17.91 2.66 -2.28
C ARG A 603 -19.29 2.40 -1.70
N ALA A 604 -19.44 2.60 -0.39
CA ALA A 604 -20.70 2.45 0.33
C ALA A 604 -21.55 3.73 0.34
N ARG A 605 -21.06 4.84 -0.24
CA ARG A 605 -21.75 6.13 -0.23
C ARG A 605 -23.06 6.06 -1.03
N ILE A 606 -24.14 6.49 -0.41
CA ILE A 606 -25.46 6.61 -1.08
C ILE A 606 -25.57 7.99 -1.75
N GLY A 607 -25.59 7.98 -3.08
CA GLY A 607 -25.75 9.20 -3.89
C GLY A 607 -24.65 10.24 -3.60
N GLY A 608 -25.05 11.52 -3.51
CA GLY A 608 -24.15 12.61 -3.11
C GLY A 608 -24.11 12.89 -1.60
N GLY A 609 -24.83 12.10 -0.79
CA GLY A 609 -24.95 12.32 0.65
C GLY A 609 -23.79 11.73 1.45
N ARG A 610 -23.87 11.80 2.79
CA ARG A 610 -22.94 11.14 3.72
C ARG A 610 -23.59 9.94 4.40
N LYS A 611 -24.37 9.15 3.66
CA LYS A 611 -25.03 7.96 4.19
C LYS A 611 -24.39 6.70 3.64
N VAL A 612 -24.44 5.63 4.43
CA VAL A 612 -24.06 4.26 4.05
C VAL A 612 -25.18 3.29 4.44
N LYS A 613 -25.22 2.13 3.79
CA LYS A 613 -26.15 1.04 4.15
C LYS A 613 -25.48 0.05 5.09
N VAL A 614 -26.14 -0.25 6.21
CA VAL A 614 -25.80 -1.38 7.08
C VAL A 614 -26.78 -2.50 6.77
N GLU A 615 -26.27 -3.59 6.20
CA GLU A 615 -27.06 -4.73 5.73
C GLU A 615 -27.00 -5.89 6.71
N LEU A 616 -28.16 -6.47 7.02
CA LEU A 616 -28.28 -7.77 7.67
C LEU A 616 -28.30 -8.86 6.60
N LEU A 617 -27.39 -9.83 6.72
CA LEU A 617 -27.29 -10.96 5.80
C LEU A 617 -27.84 -12.23 6.42
N VAL A 618 -28.53 -13.03 5.61
CA VAL A 618 -28.83 -14.44 5.92
C VAL A 618 -28.35 -15.29 4.74
N ASN A 619 -27.43 -16.22 5.00
CA ASN A 619 -26.87 -17.11 3.98
C ASN A 619 -26.27 -16.38 2.76
N GLY A 620 -25.70 -15.19 2.99
CA GLY A 620 -25.02 -14.37 1.99
C GLY A 620 -25.90 -13.32 1.30
N TYR A 621 -27.22 -13.37 1.51
CA TYR A 621 -28.17 -12.45 0.89
C TYR A 621 -28.62 -11.38 1.88
N PRO A 622 -28.70 -10.10 1.47
CA PRO A 622 -29.29 -9.05 2.29
C PRO A 622 -30.77 -9.34 2.53
N LYS A 623 -31.18 -9.35 3.81
CA LYS A 623 -32.57 -9.57 4.23
C LYS A 623 -33.23 -8.34 4.81
N ASP A 624 -32.43 -7.43 5.36
CA ASP A 624 -32.88 -6.15 5.90
C ASP A 624 -31.72 -5.15 5.83
N GLU A 625 -32.02 -3.86 5.82
CA GLU A 625 -31.01 -2.79 5.72
C GLU A 625 -31.44 -1.52 6.45
N VAL A 626 -30.47 -0.79 6.99
CA VAL A 626 -30.67 0.54 7.58
C VAL A 626 -29.69 1.51 6.95
N GLU A 627 -30.20 2.64 6.45
CA GLU A 627 -29.36 3.78 6.08
C GLU A 627 -28.87 4.51 7.34
N MET A 628 -27.57 4.70 7.45
CA MET A 628 -26.91 5.36 8.58
C MET A 628 -26.09 6.55 8.10
N ASP A 629 -26.15 7.66 8.83
CA ASP A 629 -25.24 8.78 8.61
C ASP A 629 -23.79 8.38 8.96
N ALA A 630 -22.88 8.54 8.01
CA ALA A 630 -21.44 8.32 8.17
C ALA A 630 -20.76 9.60 8.69
N ASP A 631 -21.22 10.08 9.84
CA ASP A 631 -20.73 11.29 10.51
C ASP A 631 -19.70 11.02 11.62
N GLY A 632 -19.32 9.75 11.81
CA GLY A 632 -18.40 9.27 12.83
C GLY A 632 -19.05 8.82 14.14
N LYS A 633 -20.37 8.98 14.31
CA LYS A 633 -21.06 8.54 15.54
C LYS A 633 -21.40 7.05 15.51
N ILE A 634 -21.50 6.49 16.72
CA ILE A 634 -21.96 5.11 16.94
C ILE A 634 -23.49 5.11 16.97
N ASN A 635 -24.09 4.20 16.19
CA ASN A 635 -25.53 3.95 16.12
C ASN A 635 -25.83 2.52 16.58
N ASP A 636 -26.77 2.37 17.51
CA ASP A 636 -27.30 1.07 17.91
C ASP A 636 -28.39 0.62 16.93
N ILE A 637 -28.01 -0.24 15.98
CA ILE A 637 -28.91 -0.75 14.94
C ILE A 637 -29.49 -2.09 15.40
N LYS A 638 -30.78 -2.29 15.17
CA LYS A 638 -31.50 -3.52 15.51
C LYS A 638 -32.32 -3.99 14.32
N PHE A 639 -32.32 -5.31 14.13
CA PHE A 639 -33.13 -5.98 13.12
C PHE A 639 -33.94 -7.10 13.76
N ASN A 640 -34.96 -7.55 13.05
CA ASN A 640 -35.70 -8.76 13.38
C ASN A 640 -35.87 -9.57 12.10
N VAL A 641 -35.34 -10.80 12.08
CA VAL A 641 -35.35 -11.63 10.87
C VAL A 641 -35.94 -13.00 11.18
N ASN A 642 -36.79 -13.50 10.28
CA ASN A 642 -37.33 -14.84 10.39
C ASN A 642 -36.33 -15.86 9.84
N ILE A 643 -36.04 -16.90 10.62
CA ILE A 643 -35.14 -18.00 10.25
C ILE A 643 -35.98 -19.27 10.15
N GLU A 644 -36.20 -19.73 8.94
CA GLU A 644 -37.04 -20.91 8.68
C GLU A 644 -36.29 -22.23 8.89
N ARG A 645 -34.96 -22.20 8.79
CA ARG A 645 -34.07 -23.36 8.84
C ARG A 645 -32.66 -22.95 9.21
N SER A 646 -31.82 -23.93 9.54
CA SER A 646 -30.44 -23.71 9.94
C SER A 646 -29.69 -22.82 8.94
N SER A 647 -29.22 -21.68 9.45
CA SER A 647 -28.67 -20.60 8.64
C SER A 647 -27.51 -19.93 9.37
N TRP A 648 -26.75 -19.11 8.65
CA TRP A 648 -25.82 -18.17 9.28
C TRP A 648 -26.27 -16.74 9.01
N VAL A 649 -25.99 -15.87 9.97
CA VAL A 649 -26.35 -14.45 9.97
C VAL A 649 -25.11 -13.60 10.19
N ALA A 650 -24.96 -12.54 9.41
CA ALA A 650 -23.86 -11.57 9.55
C ALA A 650 -24.36 -10.16 9.25
N VAL A 651 -23.53 -9.15 9.53
CA VAL A 651 -23.79 -7.76 9.16
C VAL A 651 -22.64 -7.21 8.33
N ARG A 652 -22.93 -6.31 7.39
CA ARG A 652 -21.90 -5.65 6.58
C ARG A 652 -22.26 -4.22 6.23
N ILE A 653 -21.23 -3.45 5.85
CA ILE A 653 -21.36 -2.25 5.02
C ILE A 653 -20.63 -2.59 3.73
N LEU A 654 -21.40 -2.95 2.69
CA LEU A 654 -20.83 -3.43 1.42
C LEU A 654 -19.88 -2.37 0.84
N GLY A 655 -18.66 -2.78 0.53
CA GLY A 655 -17.60 -1.87 0.09
C GLY A 655 -16.60 -1.49 1.17
N SER A 656 -16.90 -1.68 2.47
CA SER A 656 -16.07 -1.14 3.56
C SER A 656 -15.82 -2.09 4.71
N SER A 657 -16.81 -2.83 5.20
CA SER A 657 -16.63 -3.72 6.35
C SER A 657 -17.60 -4.92 6.38
N HIS A 658 -17.19 -5.99 7.06
CA HIS A 658 -17.97 -7.22 7.19
C HIS A 658 -17.72 -7.91 8.55
N SER A 659 -18.76 -8.37 9.22
CA SER A 659 -18.64 -9.16 10.47
C SER A 659 -18.38 -10.65 10.19
N ASN A 660 -17.83 -11.37 11.14
CA ASN A 660 -17.97 -12.83 11.14
C ASN A 660 -19.44 -13.23 11.47
N PRO A 661 -19.88 -14.45 11.10
CA PRO A 661 -21.26 -14.86 11.27
C PRO A 661 -21.58 -15.45 12.65
N VAL A 662 -22.87 -15.45 12.97
CA VAL A 662 -23.49 -16.31 14.00
C VAL A 662 -24.32 -17.37 13.30
N TRP A 663 -24.13 -18.63 13.68
CA TRP A 663 -24.91 -19.78 13.21
C TRP A 663 -26.15 -19.95 14.06
N ILE A 664 -27.27 -20.21 13.40
CA ILE A 664 -28.57 -20.47 14.00
C ILE A 664 -28.95 -21.87 13.53
N LEU A 665 -28.95 -22.83 14.44
CA LEU A 665 -29.43 -24.18 14.16
C LEU A 665 -30.94 -24.24 14.44
N VAL A 666 -31.69 -24.84 13.54
CA VAL A 666 -33.13 -25.09 13.69
C VAL A 666 -33.33 -26.59 13.74
N ASP A 667 -33.98 -27.08 14.79
CA ASP A 667 -34.20 -28.52 15.03
C ASP A 667 -32.89 -29.33 15.06
N ASP A 668 -31.82 -28.73 15.57
CA ASP A 668 -30.45 -29.27 15.61
C ASP A 668 -29.86 -29.71 14.24
N GLU A 669 -30.52 -29.35 13.14
CA GLU A 669 -30.04 -29.63 11.79
C GLU A 669 -28.83 -28.76 11.44
N PRO A 670 -27.84 -29.26 10.68
CA PRO A 670 -26.69 -28.46 10.29
C PRO A 670 -27.07 -27.44 9.22
N VAL A 671 -26.28 -26.37 9.10
CA VAL A 671 -26.46 -25.41 7.99
C VAL A 671 -26.21 -26.09 6.64
N ARG A 672 -27.27 -26.19 5.84
CA ARG A 672 -27.30 -26.73 4.47
C ARG A 672 -28.17 -25.83 3.60
N ALA A 673 -27.80 -24.55 3.56
CA ALA A 673 -28.62 -23.47 3.05
C ALA A 673 -28.85 -23.52 1.53
N SER A 674 -27.92 -24.09 0.76
CA SER A 674 -28.01 -24.09 -0.71
C SER A 674 -27.32 -25.30 -1.36
N LYS A 675 -28.11 -26.12 -2.07
CA LYS A 675 -27.58 -27.20 -2.92
C LYS A 675 -26.80 -26.64 -4.10
N ARG A 676 -27.24 -25.53 -4.70
CA ARG A 676 -26.47 -24.80 -5.71
C ARG A 676 -25.09 -24.38 -5.22
N SER A 677 -24.93 -23.94 -3.96
CA SER A 677 -23.60 -23.67 -3.38
C SER A 677 -22.77 -24.95 -3.25
N ALA A 678 -23.37 -26.08 -2.85
CA ALA A 678 -22.65 -27.36 -2.76
C ALA A 678 -22.19 -27.88 -4.13
N LEU A 679 -23.01 -27.72 -5.17
CA LEU A 679 -22.64 -27.99 -6.57
C LEU A 679 -21.49 -27.08 -7.02
N TRP A 680 -21.58 -25.79 -6.72
CA TRP A 680 -20.51 -24.83 -7.02
C TRP A 680 -19.20 -25.22 -6.34
N CYS A 681 -19.23 -25.64 -5.07
CA CYS A 681 -18.04 -26.10 -4.36
C CYS A 681 -17.44 -27.37 -4.99
N LEU A 682 -18.29 -28.34 -5.38
CA LEU A 682 -17.83 -29.56 -6.04
C LEU A 682 -17.14 -29.28 -7.39
N GLU A 683 -17.74 -28.42 -8.22
CA GLU A 683 -17.14 -28.01 -9.49
C GLU A 683 -15.85 -27.20 -9.27
N SER A 684 -15.81 -26.38 -8.23
CA SER A 684 -14.61 -25.64 -7.83
C SER A 684 -13.45 -26.57 -7.42
N VAL A 685 -13.70 -27.67 -6.70
CA VAL A 685 -12.67 -28.68 -6.40
C VAL A 685 -12.12 -29.32 -7.68
N LYS A 686 -12.98 -29.61 -8.67
CA LYS A 686 -12.54 -30.17 -9.95
C LYS A 686 -11.69 -29.16 -10.73
N LYS A 687 -12.11 -27.90 -10.76
CA LYS A 687 -11.40 -26.81 -11.45
C LYS A 687 -10.05 -26.53 -10.80
N CYS A 688 -10.00 -26.46 -9.47
CA CYS A 688 -8.77 -26.31 -8.71
C CYS A 688 -7.79 -27.45 -9.00
N TRP A 689 -8.24 -28.71 -8.97
CA TRP A 689 -7.38 -29.86 -9.29
C TRP A 689 -6.75 -29.75 -10.69
N ALA A 690 -7.58 -29.50 -11.70
CA ALA A 690 -7.12 -29.38 -13.09
C ALA A 690 -6.10 -28.25 -13.28
N GLN A 691 -6.17 -27.20 -12.46
CA GLN A 691 -5.25 -26.07 -12.52
C GLN A 691 -3.96 -26.29 -11.69
N LYS A 692 -4.04 -27.00 -10.56
CA LYS A 692 -2.97 -27.08 -9.56
C LYS A 692 -2.15 -28.37 -9.58
N GLU A 693 -2.69 -29.49 -10.08
CA GLU A 693 -2.00 -30.80 -9.99
C GLU A 693 -0.56 -30.79 -10.55
N ARG A 694 -0.31 -29.99 -11.59
CA ARG A 694 0.99 -29.87 -12.25
C ARG A 694 2.10 -29.28 -11.38
N PHE A 695 1.73 -28.61 -10.29
CA PHE A 695 2.67 -27.98 -9.36
C PHE A 695 2.99 -28.86 -8.15
N ILE A 696 2.28 -29.96 -7.97
CA ILE A 696 2.46 -30.87 -6.85
C ILE A 696 3.63 -31.81 -7.14
N SER A 697 4.54 -31.93 -6.18
CA SER A 697 5.70 -32.80 -6.25
C SER A 697 5.30 -34.28 -6.39
N LYS A 698 6.15 -35.08 -7.07
CA LYS A 698 5.87 -36.50 -7.31
C LYS A 698 5.67 -37.30 -6.02
N ASN A 699 6.37 -36.94 -4.95
CA ASN A 699 6.28 -37.59 -3.64
C ASN A 699 5.02 -37.18 -2.84
N GLU A 700 4.36 -36.07 -3.17
CA GLU A 700 3.13 -35.64 -2.51
C GLU A 700 1.87 -35.90 -3.35
N LEU A 701 2.00 -36.28 -4.61
CA LEU A 701 0.87 -36.47 -5.52
C LEU A 701 -0.16 -37.49 -5.00
N LYS A 702 0.28 -38.53 -4.27
CA LYS A 702 -0.63 -39.49 -3.63
C LYS A 702 -1.48 -38.82 -2.56
N ASP A 703 -0.85 -38.06 -1.67
CA ASP A 703 -1.54 -37.35 -0.58
C ASP A 703 -2.49 -36.28 -1.14
N ALA A 704 -2.07 -35.59 -2.19
CA ALA A 704 -2.91 -34.62 -2.89
C ALA A 704 -4.16 -35.27 -3.49
N ARG A 705 -4.02 -36.41 -4.19
CA ARG A 705 -5.19 -37.13 -4.72
C ARG A 705 -6.17 -37.51 -3.61
N LEU A 706 -5.67 -38.03 -2.49
CA LEU A 706 -6.50 -38.38 -1.33
C LEU A 706 -7.23 -37.17 -0.76
N ALA A 707 -6.54 -36.02 -0.62
CA ALA A 707 -7.16 -34.80 -0.11
C ALA A 707 -8.27 -34.27 -1.03
N TYR A 708 -8.03 -34.26 -2.34
CA TYR A 708 -9.04 -33.81 -3.31
C TYR A 708 -10.21 -34.79 -3.43
N ASP A 709 -9.96 -36.10 -3.36
CA ASP A 709 -11.01 -37.11 -3.36
C ASP A 709 -11.89 -37.03 -2.10
N HIS A 710 -11.28 -36.79 -0.94
CA HIS A 710 -12.00 -36.48 0.30
C HIS A 710 -12.90 -35.26 0.14
N ALA A 711 -12.36 -34.15 -0.38
CA ALA A 711 -13.16 -32.94 -0.61
C ALA A 711 -14.33 -33.18 -1.58
N ARG A 712 -14.11 -33.92 -2.67
CA ARG A 712 -15.20 -34.31 -3.60
C ARG A 712 -16.28 -35.13 -2.90
N ALA A 713 -15.91 -36.07 -2.04
CA ALA A 713 -16.86 -36.88 -1.29
C ALA A 713 -17.67 -36.03 -0.29
N GLU A 714 -17.01 -35.14 0.44
CA GLU A 714 -17.65 -34.24 1.41
C GLU A 714 -18.67 -33.29 0.77
N TYR A 715 -18.37 -32.74 -0.42
CA TYR A 715 -19.33 -31.90 -1.14
C TYR A 715 -20.47 -32.70 -1.77
N LYS A 716 -20.22 -33.91 -2.28
CA LYS A 716 -21.31 -34.81 -2.76
C LYS A 716 -22.28 -35.16 -1.65
N LYS A 717 -21.77 -35.52 -0.46
CA LYS A 717 -22.59 -35.74 0.73
C LYS A 717 -23.44 -34.51 1.06
N ARG A 718 -22.86 -33.31 1.05
CA ARG A 718 -23.60 -32.06 1.32
C ARG A 718 -24.66 -31.74 0.26
N ILE A 719 -24.46 -32.10 -1.01
CA ILE A 719 -25.47 -31.96 -2.06
C ILE A 719 -26.72 -32.79 -1.73
N GLU A 720 -26.54 -33.99 -1.17
CA GLU A 720 -27.64 -34.88 -0.75
C GLU A 720 -28.33 -34.37 0.51
N GLU A 721 -27.60 -33.74 1.42
CA GLU A 721 -28.14 -33.14 2.67
C GLU A 721 -28.85 -31.79 2.44
N CYS A 722 -28.62 -31.10 1.32
CA CYS A 722 -29.26 -29.82 1.05
C CYS A 722 -30.71 -29.98 0.58
N ILE A 723 -31.63 -29.33 1.28
CA ILE A 723 -33.09 -29.49 1.10
C ILE A 723 -33.67 -28.61 -0.02
N LEU A 724 -32.99 -27.52 -0.42
CA LEU A 724 -33.40 -26.65 -1.54
C LEU A 724 -32.42 -26.71 -2.71
N GLU A 725 -32.96 -26.63 -3.93
CA GLU A 725 -32.20 -26.56 -5.21
C GLU A 725 -31.15 -25.45 -5.24
#